data_AF-A0A3D5JNB2-F1
#
_entry.id   AF-A0A3D5JNB2-F1
#
_cell.length_a   1.000
_cell.length_b   1.000
_cell.length_c   1.000
_cell.angle_alpha   90.00
_cell.angle_beta   90.00
_cell.angle_gamma   90.00
#
_symmetry.space_group_name_H-M   'P 1'
#
loop_
_entity.id
_entity.type
_entity.pdbx_description
1 polymer ?
#
loop_
_entity_poly.entity_id
_entity_poly.type
_entity_poly.pdbx_seq_one_letter_code
_entity_poly.pdbx_strand_id
1 'polypeptide(L)'
;QGAQLSAGLRLPMAANIAAMTWPAGVALPASPIGNLVTLATDLGLAKGAFIPSDTEIKLPGGATTVNLRPTDADGNQGRIWALAPMLAAGSQSWDISLVAGADMAGADRLTIDRAGTGSLRLSDPHYGQGGAVVEIPGTGSPATYVWGDADLFVEMVNVFFGEYILSFVPTAGSAFTDDQLTELMGWGLIYSGPENLNDLGYDGLAAVDSPEVPPDTEYRTLPGREQLPSVVRTGTGDLRLVSGGDIATTSLYGVYTAGTPSVLRSTQGGDPYNQPRAVVTPNPSNPIGNTVLGDKGGAFEHLVDGGSQSLYQAWYPEAGGNLLLRAGGNILGDSLGRPGTTLRAEALGYATDRVSSTAAVGNWLWRQGTGSVQGGADGLPTAWWINFGTYVAAPNGANYYDNFVEMPRLIGFTGFGTLGGGNLLLDAAGDAGMLQGRGDHGGVHINRSAGLNLAVASTGRVTADGTLVQTGGGDLDIRIGGGLNADPALRSYTGSNSPPEANLVTVNDIHHLELNGSFTNLRGALRLEAGAVGGVELRYGSRQDAKESRPYDMYSATAATAAGGPVLVLGDAGARADARGDLVLGTVTDPGRVPQFNNGTPFSVDGTAYQDGGWSWFSLWTPSTAVDLMAAGGNLTPSLAMLDRNTRNDAQATDGNHVYPSVLRATAASGSIYYGTPRTAPTQGTNNENFVAGVVLAPSPVDDVFTARGTGQLELLAAGSIYANGTGLGVSGADPTALPSPFNPGFVGLADTLWYGRRFIHNVSPTGLAPSVLLSGNDPSSSAQAYPLFAFTAPSASGHVYVGQVPSRYYALTGDLVGLRTGSIVTTTNNVLSNGAVRTDTTTWYDGGGAVAIRAGRDIVNSGTPLGALDNVGMVYGNNDGALGWFGQLKGGDPTAAPKPTFIGAGTARGNLIVHTSADDVSVVQAGRDIRFSTFYIAGPGLLDISAGRDVYMADKGELRSLGPVANGGAGDRSSGAAIDRKSGS
;
A
#
# COMPACT_ATOMS: atom_id res chain seq x y z
N GLN A 1 9.84 -13.84 52.69
CA GLN A 1 11.14 -14.11 52.05
C GLN A 1 10.92 -13.96 50.55
N GLY A 2 11.61 -13.01 49.91
CA GLY A 2 11.37 -12.63 48.52
C GLY A 2 11.93 -13.67 47.56
N ALA A 3 11.10 -14.15 46.64
CA ALA A 3 11.55 -15.00 45.55
C ALA A 3 12.44 -14.16 44.63
N GLN A 4 13.73 -14.43 44.61
CA GLN A 4 14.70 -13.78 43.74
C GLN A 4 15.01 -14.75 42.59
N LEU A 5 14.45 -14.47 41.41
CA LEU A 5 14.79 -15.20 40.20
C LEU A 5 16.12 -14.64 39.66
N SER A 6 17.07 -15.51 39.34
CA SER A 6 18.35 -15.09 38.74
C SER A 6 18.13 -14.53 37.33
N ALA A 7 18.98 -13.59 36.90
CA ALA A 7 18.95 -13.05 35.54
C ALA A 7 19.06 -14.20 34.52
N GLY A 8 18.18 -14.19 33.51
CA GLY A 8 18.13 -15.22 32.46
C GLY A 8 17.38 -16.51 32.81
N LEU A 9 16.75 -16.61 33.99
CA LEU A 9 15.89 -17.75 34.33
C LEU A 9 14.66 -17.80 33.40
N ARG A 10 14.55 -18.87 32.60
CA ARG A 10 13.34 -19.19 31.83
C ARG A 10 12.49 -20.19 32.61
N LEU A 11 11.24 -19.84 32.88
CA LEU A 11 10.27 -20.75 33.50
C LEU A 11 9.55 -21.55 32.40
N PRO A 12 9.45 -22.88 32.53
CA PRO A 12 8.83 -23.73 31.51
C PRO A 12 7.29 -23.69 31.51
N MET A 13 6.67 -22.99 32.47
CA MET A 13 5.23 -22.85 32.62
C MET A 13 4.90 -21.51 33.27
N ALA A 14 3.63 -21.10 33.19
CA ALA A 14 3.13 -19.91 33.87
C ALA A 14 3.37 -20.01 35.39
N ALA A 15 3.90 -18.96 35.98
CA ALA A 15 4.16 -18.88 37.42
C ALA A 15 3.62 -17.57 37.97
N ASN A 16 2.90 -17.65 39.10
CA ASN A 16 2.39 -16.48 39.78
C ASN A 16 3.51 -15.85 40.62
N ILE A 17 3.81 -14.58 40.34
CA ILE A 17 4.71 -13.76 41.17
C ILE A 17 3.89 -12.83 42.05
N ALA A 18 4.43 -12.47 43.23
CA ALA A 18 3.80 -11.47 44.07
C ALA A 18 3.77 -10.12 43.35
N ALA A 19 2.71 -9.34 43.58
CA ALA A 19 2.62 -7.97 43.08
C ALA A 19 3.87 -7.18 43.46
N MET A 20 4.46 -6.48 42.48
CA MET A 20 5.69 -5.73 42.66
C MET A 20 5.68 -4.49 41.77
N THR A 21 6.49 -3.49 42.15
CA THR A 21 6.78 -2.36 41.27
C THR A 21 7.79 -2.82 40.21
N TRP A 22 7.41 -2.72 38.95
CA TRP A 22 8.31 -3.01 37.84
C TRP A 22 9.24 -1.82 37.58
N PRO A 23 10.56 -2.01 37.42
CA PRO A 23 11.48 -0.91 37.15
C PRO A 23 11.17 -0.21 35.81
N ALA A 24 11.24 1.12 35.79
CA ALA A 24 11.09 1.90 34.56
C ALA A 24 12.17 1.52 33.53
N GLY A 25 11.78 1.42 32.26
CA GLY A 25 12.68 1.10 31.14
C GLY A 25 13.07 -0.38 31.03
N VAL A 26 12.62 -1.24 31.95
CA VAL A 26 12.84 -2.69 31.84
C VAL A 26 11.65 -3.31 31.11
N ALA A 27 11.91 -4.07 30.05
CA ALA A 27 10.88 -4.76 29.28
C ALA A 27 10.05 -5.69 30.17
N LEU A 28 8.73 -5.67 30.01
CA LEU A 28 7.83 -6.60 30.68
C LEU A 28 8.02 -8.01 30.10
N PRO A 29 7.79 -9.07 30.90
CA PRO A 29 7.72 -10.43 30.37
C PRO A 29 6.64 -10.53 29.27
N ALA A 30 7.00 -11.07 28.10
CA ALA A 30 6.08 -11.26 26.98
C ALA A 30 5.90 -12.76 26.68
N SER A 31 4.66 -13.15 26.36
CA SER A 31 4.25 -14.51 25.97
C SER A 31 3.63 -14.44 24.59
N PRO A 32 3.79 -15.48 23.75
CA PRO A 32 3.04 -15.60 22.51
C PRO A 32 1.52 -15.73 22.70
N ILE A 33 1.04 -16.05 23.91
CA ILE A 33 -0.39 -16.29 24.21
C ILE A 33 -0.75 -15.77 25.61
N GLY A 34 -1.78 -14.91 25.69
CA GLY A 34 -2.45 -14.49 26.93
C GLY A 34 -1.84 -13.30 27.68
N ASN A 35 -2.61 -12.77 28.65
CA ASN A 35 -2.19 -11.68 29.54
C ASN A 35 -1.16 -12.19 30.57
N LEU A 36 0.10 -11.76 30.46
CA LEU A 36 1.19 -12.20 31.35
C LEU A 36 1.36 -11.32 32.59
N VAL A 37 0.98 -10.04 32.49
CA VAL A 37 1.09 -9.07 33.56
C VAL A 37 -0.19 -8.24 33.60
N THR A 38 -0.80 -8.18 34.78
CA THR A 38 -1.95 -7.32 35.08
C THR A 38 -1.52 -6.29 36.12
N LEU A 39 -1.99 -5.04 35.99
CA LEU A 39 -1.78 -4.04 37.02
C LEU A 39 -2.39 -4.53 38.34
N ALA A 40 -1.60 -4.54 39.41
CA ALA A 40 -2.04 -5.01 40.73
C ALA A 40 -3.07 -4.07 41.39
N THR A 41 -3.14 -2.82 40.92
CA THR A 41 -4.06 -1.78 41.39
C THR A 41 -4.45 -0.87 40.23
N ASP A 42 -5.55 -0.15 40.37
CA ASP A 42 -5.93 0.91 39.45
C ASP A 42 -4.81 1.95 39.31
N LEU A 43 -4.57 2.40 38.07
CA LEU A 43 -3.57 3.41 37.75
C LEU A 43 -4.25 4.67 37.19
N GLY A 44 -4.08 5.78 37.90
CA GLY A 44 -4.48 7.09 37.38
C GLY A 44 -3.57 7.50 36.21
N LEU A 45 -4.16 7.71 35.03
CA LEU A 45 -3.44 8.15 33.84
C LEU A 45 -3.57 9.67 33.65
N ALA A 46 -2.44 10.34 33.43
CA ALA A 46 -2.44 11.74 32.99
C ALA A 46 -3.02 11.86 31.56
N LYS A 47 -3.63 13.01 31.23
CA LYS A 47 -4.06 13.27 29.85
C LYS A 47 -2.86 13.19 28.91
N GLY A 48 -2.99 12.40 27.85
CA GLY A 48 -1.89 12.16 26.91
C GLY A 48 -0.84 11.17 27.41
N ALA A 49 -1.07 10.42 28.50
CA ALA A 49 -0.21 9.30 28.86
C ALA A 49 -0.07 8.33 27.68
N PHE A 50 1.13 7.80 27.45
CA PHE A 50 1.33 6.74 26.47
C PHE A 50 0.92 5.41 27.07
N ILE A 51 0.04 4.70 26.37
CA ILE A 51 -0.37 3.34 26.71
C ILE A 51 0.32 2.43 25.69
N PRO A 52 1.13 1.45 26.13
CA PRO A 52 1.75 0.49 25.22
C PRO A 52 0.71 -0.21 24.33
N SER A 53 1.09 -0.54 23.11
CA SER A 53 0.24 -1.35 22.23
C SER A 53 -0.09 -2.70 22.88
N ASP A 54 -1.23 -3.27 22.48
CA ASP A 54 -1.78 -4.53 23.03
C ASP A 54 -2.12 -4.51 24.53
N THR A 55 -2.17 -3.34 25.17
CA THR A 55 -2.71 -3.21 26.53
C THR A 55 -4.23 -3.35 26.51
N GLU A 56 -4.76 -4.35 27.21
CA GLU A 56 -6.19 -4.43 27.49
C GLU A 56 -6.57 -3.42 28.59
N ILE A 57 -7.27 -2.34 28.21
CA ILE A 57 -7.68 -1.29 29.14
C ILE A 57 -9.03 -1.66 29.78
N LYS A 58 -9.07 -1.69 31.11
CA LYS A 58 -10.32 -1.77 31.89
C LYS A 58 -10.61 -0.42 32.52
N LEU A 59 -11.74 0.20 32.18
CA LEU A 59 -12.17 1.47 32.76
C LEU A 59 -13.07 1.24 33.99
N PRO A 60 -13.07 2.17 34.96
CA PRO A 60 -13.91 2.07 36.15
C PRO A 60 -15.39 1.87 35.81
N GLY A 61 -16.08 1.00 36.56
CA GLY A 61 -17.51 0.75 36.40
C GLY A 61 -17.92 0.11 35.07
N GLY A 62 -16.97 -0.48 34.33
CA GLY A 62 -17.25 -1.07 33.02
C GLY A 62 -17.51 -0.05 31.91
N ALA A 63 -17.10 1.21 32.11
CA ALA A 63 -17.24 2.24 31.09
C ALA A 63 -16.52 1.84 29.79
N THR A 64 -17.09 2.20 28.64
CA THR A 64 -16.50 1.92 27.34
C THR A 64 -15.60 3.06 26.84
N THR A 65 -15.86 4.30 27.28
CA THR A 65 -15.06 5.48 26.93
C THR A 65 -14.97 6.47 28.11
N VAL A 66 -13.99 7.36 28.07
CA VAL A 66 -13.84 8.49 29.02
C VAL A 66 -13.79 9.78 28.23
N ASN A 67 -14.58 10.77 28.64
CA ASN A 67 -14.52 12.10 28.04
C ASN A 67 -13.31 12.87 28.57
N LEU A 68 -12.33 13.13 27.71
CA LEU A 68 -11.09 13.83 28.08
C LEU A 68 -11.19 15.36 27.92
N ARG A 69 -12.26 15.87 27.32
CA ARG A 69 -12.43 17.28 26.99
C ARG A 69 -13.58 17.88 27.81
N PRO A 70 -13.51 19.17 28.18
CA PRO A 70 -14.69 19.91 28.60
C PRO A 70 -15.54 20.26 27.37
N THR A 71 -16.84 20.40 27.57
CA THR A 71 -17.73 21.05 26.60
C THR A 71 -17.46 22.55 26.59
N ASP A 72 -17.57 23.20 25.44
CA ASP A 72 -17.50 24.67 25.40
C ASP A 72 -18.76 25.32 25.99
N ALA A 73 -18.76 26.66 26.08
CA ALA A 73 -19.86 27.43 26.68
C ALA A 73 -21.20 27.26 25.93
N ASP A 74 -21.15 26.88 24.65
CA ASP A 74 -22.31 26.63 23.80
C ASP A 74 -22.70 25.14 23.80
N GLY A 75 -22.07 24.34 24.67
CA GLY A 75 -22.30 22.89 24.77
C GLY A 75 -21.71 22.09 23.61
N ASN A 76 -20.86 22.69 22.76
CA ASN A 76 -20.22 21.96 21.68
C ASN A 76 -18.99 21.19 22.17
N GLN A 77 -18.86 19.97 21.64
CA GLN A 77 -17.71 19.12 21.82
C GLN A 77 -17.68 18.07 20.71
N GLY A 78 -16.48 17.57 20.35
CA GLY A 78 -16.37 16.42 19.45
C GLY A 78 -16.69 16.71 17.98
N ARG A 79 -16.57 17.97 17.53
CA ARG A 79 -16.72 18.31 16.10
C ARG A 79 -15.59 17.69 15.28
N ILE A 80 -15.96 17.11 14.13
CA ILE A 80 -15.02 16.53 13.16
C ILE A 80 -14.53 17.64 12.22
N TRP A 81 -13.49 18.36 12.63
CA TRP A 81 -12.93 19.48 11.84
C TRP A 81 -12.25 19.04 10.53
N ALA A 82 -11.97 17.75 10.36
CA ALA A 82 -11.49 17.20 9.10
C ALA A 82 -12.47 17.42 7.93
N LEU A 83 -13.77 17.50 8.21
CA LEU A 83 -14.82 17.77 7.20
C LEU A 83 -15.01 19.26 6.90
N ALA A 84 -14.36 20.15 7.64
CA ALA A 84 -14.62 21.57 7.51
C ALA A 84 -14.17 22.08 6.13
N PRO A 85 -15.02 22.85 5.42
CA PRO A 85 -14.68 23.37 4.11
C PRO A 85 -13.50 24.33 4.19
N MET A 86 -12.89 24.58 3.05
CA MET A 86 -11.87 25.61 2.92
C MET A 86 -12.47 26.99 3.19
N LEU A 87 -11.65 27.92 3.68
CA LEU A 87 -12.08 29.32 3.81
C LEU A 87 -12.35 29.91 2.42
N ALA A 88 -13.39 30.73 2.32
CA ALA A 88 -13.73 31.41 1.07
C ALA A 88 -12.58 32.32 0.60
N ALA A 89 -12.44 32.50 -0.72
CA ALA A 89 -11.45 33.41 -1.28
C ALA A 89 -11.56 34.82 -0.68
N GLY A 90 -10.42 35.42 -0.34
CA GLY A 90 -10.35 36.73 0.32
C GLY A 90 -10.53 36.72 1.85
N SER A 91 -10.72 35.55 2.46
CA SER A 91 -10.71 35.41 3.92
C SER A 91 -9.34 35.80 4.51
N GLN A 92 -9.34 36.40 5.70
CA GLN A 92 -8.10 36.66 6.43
C GLN A 92 -7.48 35.35 6.92
N SER A 93 -6.15 35.26 6.87
CA SER A 93 -5.37 34.15 7.39
C SER A 93 -4.22 34.68 8.24
N TRP A 94 -3.82 33.91 9.25
CA TRP A 94 -2.73 34.26 10.16
C TRP A 94 -1.67 33.17 10.16
N ASP A 95 -0.43 33.59 10.38
CA ASP A 95 0.64 32.69 10.77
C ASP A 95 0.32 32.06 12.13
N ILE A 96 0.48 30.74 12.24
CA ILE A 96 0.38 30.01 13.51
C ILE A 96 1.76 29.46 13.86
N SER A 97 2.20 29.70 15.10
CA SER A 97 3.43 29.13 15.64
C SER A 97 3.15 28.43 16.95
N LEU A 98 3.32 27.10 16.97
CA LEU A 98 3.25 26.26 18.15
C LEU A 98 4.67 26.01 18.65
N VAL A 99 4.94 26.34 19.90
CA VAL A 99 6.30 26.42 20.40
C VAL A 99 6.42 25.78 21.79
N ALA A 100 7.39 24.88 21.97
CA ALA A 100 7.75 24.31 23.26
C ALA A 100 9.26 24.39 23.48
N GLY A 101 9.72 25.01 24.56
CA GLY A 101 11.16 25.16 24.84
C GLY A 101 11.88 26.19 23.95
N ALA A 102 11.17 27.19 23.41
CA ALA A 102 11.84 28.30 22.73
C ALA A 102 12.56 29.25 23.68
N ASP A 103 13.57 29.92 23.13
CA ASP A 103 14.22 31.05 23.76
C ASP A 103 13.26 32.25 23.78
N MET A 104 12.57 32.43 24.90
CA MET A 104 11.67 33.57 25.10
C MET A 104 12.39 34.92 25.21
N ALA A 105 13.72 34.93 25.33
CA ALA A 105 14.55 36.13 25.34
C ALA A 105 15.14 36.46 23.96
N GLY A 106 15.05 35.54 22.99
CA GLY A 106 15.52 35.71 21.63
C GLY A 106 14.67 36.71 20.84
N ALA A 107 15.34 37.49 19.96
CA ALA A 107 14.65 38.34 19.00
C ALA A 107 13.90 37.52 17.93
N ASP A 108 14.39 36.30 17.65
CA ASP A 108 13.71 35.31 16.82
C ASP A 108 12.88 34.37 17.72
N ARG A 109 11.56 34.36 17.52
CA ARG A 109 10.64 33.49 18.28
C ARG A 109 10.69 32.03 17.83
N LEU A 110 11.43 31.74 16.75
CA LEU A 110 11.65 30.40 16.20
C LEU A 110 13.01 29.82 16.60
N THR A 111 13.86 30.61 17.29
CA THR A 111 15.09 30.06 17.87
C THR A 111 14.76 29.15 19.06
N ILE A 112 15.25 27.92 18.97
CA ILE A 112 15.21 26.94 20.05
C ILE A 112 16.32 27.28 21.05
N ASP A 113 15.98 27.30 22.34
CA ASP A 113 16.99 27.22 23.39
C ASP A 113 17.63 25.83 23.33
N ARG A 114 18.94 25.74 23.09
CA ARG A 114 19.64 24.45 23.02
C ARG A 114 19.63 23.67 24.33
N ALA A 115 19.34 24.33 25.46
CA ALA A 115 19.09 23.69 26.75
C ALA A 115 17.60 23.40 26.99
N GLY A 116 16.70 23.88 26.13
CA GLY A 116 15.26 23.72 26.26
C GLY A 116 14.83 22.28 26.05
N THR A 117 14.08 21.72 27.00
CA THR A 117 13.63 20.32 26.97
C THR A 117 12.13 20.16 26.69
N GLY A 118 11.46 21.23 26.23
CA GLY A 118 10.02 21.20 25.96
C GLY A 118 9.69 20.41 24.70
N SER A 119 8.70 19.50 24.78
CA SER A 119 8.22 18.69 23.65
C SER A 119 6.82 19.11 23.21
N LEU A 120 6.56 19.10 21.90
CA LEU A 120 5.23 19.27 21.31
C LEU A 120 4.61 17.90 21.03
N ARG A 121 3.39 17.69 21.56
CA ARG A 121 2.64 16.47 21.32
C ARG A 121 1.22 16.77 20.87
N LEU A 122 0.85 16.27 19.70
CA LEU A 122 -0.53 16.28 19.19
C LEU A 122 -1.18 14.94 19.52
N SER A 123 -2.24 14.96 20.33
CA SER A 123 -2.90 13.76 20.84
C SER A 123 -4.39 14.02 21.06
N ASP A 124 -5.20 13.57 20.12
CA ASP A 124 -6.66 13.59 20.16
C ASP A 124 -7.18 12.28 19.53
N PRO A 125 -7.15 11.15 20.27
CA PRO A 125 -7.77 9.92 19.80
C PRO A 125 -9.27 10.12 19.69
N HIS A 126 -9.73 10.41 18.48
CA HIS A 126 -11.12 10.62 18.15
C HIS A 126 -11.63 9.38 17.41
N TYR A 127 -12.73 8.80 17.91
CA TYR A 127 -13.37 7.64 17.31
C TYR A 127 -14.72 8.04 16.74
N GLY A 128 -15.03 7.51 15.56
CA GLY A 128 -16.36 7.60 14.98
C GLY A 128 -17.41 7.02 15.92
N GLN A 129 -18.65 7.36 15.66
CA GLN A 129 -19.79 6.88 16.44
C GLN A 129 -20.76 6.20 15.49
N GLY A 130 -21.35 5.10 15.94
CA GLY A 130 -22.37 4.39 15.21
C GLY A 130 -23.65 4.22 16.03
N GLY A 131 -24.80 4.32 15.37
CA GLY A 131 -26.09 4.05 15.99
C GLY A 131 -26.46 2.59 15.94
N ALA A 132 -26.78 2.01 17.10
CA ALA A 132 -27.24 0.64 17.24
C ALA A 132 -28.55 0.60 18.03
N VAL A 133 -29.40 -0.37 17.70
CA VAL A 133 -30.54 -0.74 18.55
C VAL A 133 -29.99 -1.73 19.58
N VAL A 134 -30.09 -1.38 20.85
CA VAL A 134 -29.61 -2.21 21.97
C VAL A 134 -30.79 -2.62 22.86
N GLU A 135 -30.68 -3.78 23.47
CA GLU A 135 -31.65 -4.24 24.46
C GLU A 135 -31.53 -3.41 25.74
N ILE A 136 -32.68 -3.10 26.34
CA ILE A 136 -32.77 -2.45 27.64
C ILE A 136 -32.61 -3.54 28.70
N PRO A 137 -31.52 -3.55 29.51
CA PRO A 137 -31.31 -4.62 30.47
C PRO A 137 -32.46 -4.73 31.47
N GLY A 138 -33.00 -5.94 31.64
CA GLY A 138 -34.03 -6.27 32.64
C GLY A 138 -35.48 -6.11 32.19
N THR A 139 -35.75 -5.83 30.90
CA THR A 139 -37.11 -5.73 30.35
C THR A 139 -37.59 -7.03 29.69
N GLY A 140 -36.69 -7.97 29.40
CA GLY A 140 -36.99 -9.30 28.85
C GLY A 140 -36.76 -10.44 29.85
N SER A 141 -37.24 -11.63 29.51
CA SER A 141 -37.00 -12.87 30.25
C SER A 141 -36.84 -14.05 29.30
N PRO A 142 -35.83 -14.93 29.50
CA PRO A 142 -35.63 -16.09 28.64
C PRO A 142 -36.80 -17.07 28.73
N ALA A 143 -36.99 -17.89 27.71
CA ALA A 143 -37.92 -19.02 27.80
C ALA A 143 -37.47 -20.00 28.89
N THR A 144 -38.43 -20.56 29.62
CA THR A 144 -38.17 -21.73 30.48
C THR A 144 -38.63 -22.99 29.77
N TYR A 145 -37.94 -24.09 30.04
CA TYR A 145 -38.23 -25.38 29.41
C TYR A 145 -38.53 -26.44 30.46
N VAL A 146 -39.43 -27.35 30.10
CA VAL A 146 -39.74 -28.58 30.80
C VAL A 146 -39.51 -29.76 29.86
N TRP A 147 -39.35 -30.95 30.43
CA TRP A 147 -39.31 -32.18 29.65
C TRP A 147 -40.58 -32.30 28.81
N GLY A 148 -40.44 -32.39 27.50
CA GLY A 148 -41.58 -32.55 26.60
C GLY A 148 -41.96 -34.02 26.47
N ASP A 149 -41.59 -34.65 25.36
CA ASP A 149 -41.82 -36.08 25.14
C ASP A 149 -40.72 -36.93 25.79
N ALA A 150 -40.98 -37.39 27.02
CA ALA A 150 -40.06 -38.22 27.78
C ALA A 150 -39.85 -39.62 27.15
N ASP A 151 -40.86 -40.17 26.48
CA ASP A 151 -40.74 -41.49 25.85
C ASP A 151 -39.86 -41.39 24.58
N LEU A 152 -40.06 -40.33 23.79
CA LEU A 152 -39.21 -40.01 22.65
C LEU A 152 -37.77 -39.71 23.07
N PHE A 153 -37.57 -39.03 24.20
CA PHE A 153 -36.22 -38.81 24.75
C PHE A 153 -35.54 -40.13 25.12
N VAL A 154 -36.26 -41.04 25.78
CA VAL A 154 -35.74 -42.37 26.13
C VAL A 154 -35.41 -43.16 24.88
N GLU A 155 -36.25 -43.10 23.84
CA GLU A 155 -35.96 -43.71 22.53
C GLU A 155 -34.69 -43.11 21.92
N MET A 156 -34.57 -41.79 21.87
CA MET A 156 -33.40 -41.08 21.34
C MET A 156 -32.11 -41.52 22.03
N VAL A 157 -32.08 -41.56 23.36
CA VAL A 157 -30.89 -41.99 24.12
C VAL A 157 -30.53 -43.44 23.78
N ASN A 158 -31.51 -44.35 23.73
CA ASN A 158 -31.27 -45.75 23.36
C ASN A 158 -30.78 -45.88 21.91
N VAL A 159 -31.26 -45.05 20.98
CA VAL A 159 -30.79 -45.04 19.59
C VAL A 159 -29.34 -44.57 19.50
N PHE A 160 -28.96 -43.51 20.23
CA PHE A 160 -27.59 -42.99 20.19
C PHE A 160 -26.58 -43.91 20.87
N PHE A 161 -26.94 -44.51 22.00
CA PHE A 161 -25.99 -45.21 22.87
C PHE A 161 -26.20 -46.72 22.97
N GLY A 162 -27.23 -47.27 22.34
CA GLY A 162 -27.56 -48.70 22.34
C GLY A 162 -28.24 -49.20 23.63
N GLU A 163 -28.20 -48.41 24.69
CA GLU A 163 -28.91 -48.60 25.95
C GLU A 163 -29.21 -47.25 26.61
N TYR A 164 -30.01 -47.26 27.67
CA TYR A 164 -30.32 -46.04 28.41
C TYR A 164 -29.22 -45.77 29.44
N ILE A 165 -28.41 -44.73 29.19
CA ILE A 165 -27.16 -44.47 29.92
C ILE A 165 -27.27 -43.42 31.04
N LEU A 166 -28.40 -42.71 31.13
CA LEU A 166 -28.55 -41.59 32.05
C LEU A 166 -29.03 -42.05 33.44
N SER A 167 -28.62 -41.32 34.48
CA SER A 167 -28.94 -41.65 35.88
C SER A 167 -30.40 -41.41 36.28
N PHE A 168 -31.18 -40.76 35.40
CA PHE A 168 -32.57 -40.38 35.62
C PHE A 168 -33.41 -40.72 34.38
N VAL A 169 -34.72 -40.89 34.55
CA VAL A 169 -35.68 -40.94 33.43
C VAL A 169 -36.55 -39.69 33.52
N PRO A 170 -36.65 -38.86 32.48
CA PRO A 170 -37.44 -37.64 32.55
C PRO A 170 -38.93 -37.96 32.66
N THR A 171 -39.69 -37.01 33.18
CA THR A 171 -41.16 -37.08 33.21
C THR A 171 -41.70 -35.90 32.43
N ALA A 172 -42.54 -36.16 31.43
CA ALA A 172 -43.17 -35.11 30.63
C ALA A 172 -43.85 -34.04 31.53
N GLY A 173 -43.59 -32.76 31.25
CA GLY A 173 -44.04 -31.60 32.00
C GLY A 173 -43.23 -31.26 33.26
N SER A 174 -42.19 -32.03 33.60
CA SER A 174 -41.31 -31.71 34.75
C SER A 174 -40.17 -30.78 34.35
N ALA A 175 -39.74 -29.91 35.28
CA ALA A 175 -38.60 -29.02 35.06
C ALA A 175 -37.28 -29.81 34.97
N PHE A 176 -36.35 -29.30 34.17
CA PHE A 176 -34.96 -29.77 34.19
C PHE A 176 -34.30 -29.37 35.51
N THR A 177 -33.54 -30.29 36.11
CA THR A 177 -32.70 -29.98 37.28
C THR A 177 -31.26 -29.69 36.85
N ASP A 178 -30.52 -28.92 37.65
CA ASP A 178 -29.11 -28.58 37.36
C ASP A 178 -28.24 -29.84 37.20
N ASP A 179 -28.50 -30.88 37.99
CA ASP A 179 -27.81 -32.17 37.89
C ASP A 179 -28.09 -32.86 36.54
N GLN A 180 -29.34 -32.83 36.07
CA GLN A 180 -29.72 -33.37 34.76
C GLN A 180 -29.03 -32.60 33.64
N LEU A 181 -29.04 -31.27 33.67
CA LEU A 181 -28.39 -30.44 32.66
C LEU A 181 -26.87 -30.67 32.62
N THR A 182 -26.25 -30.80 33.79
CA THR A 182 -24.82 -31.11 33.91
C THR A 182 -24.50 -32.49 33.33
N GLU A 183 -25.32 -33.49 33.61
CA GLU A 183 -25.15 -34.84 33.06
C GLU A 183 -25.33 -34.84 31.53
N LEU A 184 -26.34 -34.15 31.01
CA LEU A 184 -26.59 -34.01 29.57
C LEU A 184 -25.43 -33.30 28.85
N MET A 185 -24.86 -32.24 29.44
CA MET A 185 -23.64 -31.59 28.93
C MET A 185 -22.43 -32.53 28.96
N GLY A 186 -22.28 -33.31 30.04
CA GLY A 186 -21.22 -34.30 30.20
C GLY A 186 -21.22 -35.38 29.11
N TRP A 187 -22.41 -35.78 28.66
CA TRP A 187 -22.60 -36.73 27.56
C TRP A 187 -22.67 -36.07 26.18
N GLY A 188 -22.58 -34.73 26.10
CA GLY A 188 -22.62 -33.97 24.85
C GLY A 188 -24.00 -33.92 24.18
N LEU A 189 -25.07 -34.19 24.93
CA LEU A 189 -26.46 -34.11 24.42
C LEU A 189 -26.97 -32.65 24.35
N ILE A 190 -26.38 -31.74 25.13
CA ILE A 190 -26.65 -30.29 25.09
C ILE A 190 -25.34 -29.51 25.27
N TYR A 191 -25.29 -28.23 24.88
CA TYR A 191 -24.09 -27.38 25.00
C TYR A 191 -24.29 -26.10 25.84
N SER A 192 -25.51 -25.57 25.93
CA SER A 192 -25.85 -24.41 26.76
C SER A 192 -27.05 -24.66 27.66
N GLY A 193 -28.07 -25.35 27.15
CA GLY A 193 -29.34 -25.47 27.83
C GLY A 193 -30.25 -26.55 27.24
N PRO A 194 -31.40 -26.81 27.89
CA PRO A 194 -32.32 -27.87 27.50
C PRO A 194 -32.90 -27.69 26.08
N GLU A 195 -32.99 -26.46 25.59
CA GLU A 195 -33.47 -26.13 24.24
C GLU A 195 -32.68 -26.86 23.13
N ASN A 196 -31.40 -27.15 23.38
CA ASN A 196 -30.53 -27.83 22.42
C ASN A 196 -30.97 -29.27 22.15
N LEU A 197 -31.80 -29.88 23.01
CA LEU A 197 -32.34 -31.22 22.76
C LEU A 197 -33.23 -31.25 21.51
N ASN A 198 -33.91 -30.14 21.19
CA ASN A 198 -34.73 -30.06 19.97
C ASN A 198 -33.87 -29.92 18.70
N ASP A 199 -32.62 -29.47 18.82
CA ASP A 199 -31.68 -29.34 17.69
C ASP A 199 -31.16 -30.71 17.20
N LEU A 200 -31.43 -31.79 17.95
CA LEU A 200 -31.00 -33.16 17.63
C LEU A 200 -31.90 -33.85 16.57
N GLY A 201 -32.86 -33.13 15.98
CA GLY A 201 -33.79 -33.66 14.98
C GLY A 201 -35.00 -34.38 15.56
N TYR A 202 -35.22 -34.24 16.88
CA TYR A 202 -36.38 -34.75 17.62
C TYR A 202 -37.15 -33.56 18.19
N ASP A 203 -38.15 -33.08 17.47
CA ASP A 203 -38.95 -31.94 17.92
C ASP A 203 -39.76 -32.30 19.17
N GLY A 204 -39.71 -31.41 20.18
CA GLY A 204 -40.56 -31.51 21.37
C GLY A 204 -39.94 -32.27 22.54
N LEU A 205 -38.63 -32.52 22.55
CA LEU A 205 -37.92 -33.08 23.71
C LEU A 205 -37.79 -32.07 24.85
N ALA A 206 -37.54 -30.80 24.53
CA ALA A 206 -37.64 -29.68 25.45
C ALA A 206 -38.87 -28.83 25.09
N ALA A 207 -39.94 -28.98 25.87
CA ALA A 207 -41.16 -28.20 25.69
C ALA A 207 -41.03 -26.85 26.39
N VAL A 208 -41.49 -25.79 25.72
CA VAL A 208 -41.53 -24.44 26.31
C VAL A 208 -42.58 -24.41 27.42
N ASP A 209 -42.15 -24.09 28.64
CA ASP A 209 -43.00 -23.94 29.83
C ASP A 209 -43.50 -22.50 29.94
N SER A 210 -42.58 -21.54 29.91
CA SER A 210 -42.91 -20.13 29.72
C SER A 210 -42.19 -19.60 28.46
N PRO A 211 -42.91 -18.91 27.56
CA PRO A 211 -42.31 -18.36 26.37
C PRO A 211 -41.34 -17.24 26.72
N GLU A 212 -40.34 -17.05 25.87
CA GLU A 212 -39.45 -15.90 25.93
C GLU A 212 -40.27 -14.59 25.85
N VAL A 213 -39.94 -13.64 26.70
CA VAL A 213 -40.37 -12.25 26.58
C VAL A 213 -39.17 -11.48 26.03
N PRO A 214 -39.22 -11.05 24.75
CA PRO A 214 -38.14 -10.27 24.17
C PRO A 214 -37.92 -8.99 24.99
N PRO A 215 -36.67 -8.59 25.25
CA PRO A 215 -36.40 -7.32 25.89
C PRO A 215 -36.87 -6.15 25.03
N ASP A 216 -37.34 -5.09 25.70
CA ASP A 216 -37.51 -3.79 25.06
C ASP A 216 -36.18 -3.33 24.48
N THR A 217 -36.24 -2.57 23.37
CA THR A 217 -35.04 -2.06 22.70
C THR A 217 -35.05 -0.54 22.62
N GLU A 218 -33.86 0.05 22.58
CA GLU A 218 -33.67 1.48 22.36
C GLU A 218 -32.53 1.74 21.37
N TYR A 219 -32.62 2.85 20.64
CA TYR A 219 -31.54 3.31 19.78
C TYR A 219 -30.51 4.07 20.62
N ARG A 220 -29.26 3.59 20.64
CA ARG A 220 -28.13 4.26 21.27
C ARG A 220 -26.99 4.48 20.29
N THR A 221 -26.27 5.57 20.51
CA THR A 221 -24.99 5.81 19.83
C THR A 221 -23.87 5.13 20.62
N LEU A 222 -23.09 4.29 19.95
CA LEU A 222 -21.95 3.58 20.51
C LEU A 222 -20.67 3.98 19.75
N PRO A 223 -19.48 3.89 20.39
CA PRO A 223 -18.22 4.13 19.71
C PRO A 223 -18.01 3.15 18.56
N GLY A 224 -17.82 3.67 17.34
CA GLY A 224 -17.30 2.92 16.21
C GLY A 224 -15.78 2.84 16.30
N ARG A 225 -15.18 1.66 16.12
CA ARG A 225 -13.70 1.48 16.18
C ARG A 225 -12.96 2.11 14.98
N GLU A 226 -13.57 3.04 14.25
CA GLU A 226 -12.88 3.90 13.28
C GLU A 226 -12.21 5.08 13.98
N GLN A 227 -10.89 5.11 14.02
CA GLN A 227 -10.15 6.32 14.45
C GLN A 227 -10.18 7.36 13.32
N LEU A 228 -10.65 8.57 13.64
CA LEU A 228 -10.79 9.71 12.76
C LEU A 228 -9.62 10.70 12.98
N PRO A 229 -9.11 11.36 11.92
CA PRO A 229 -8.07 12.37 12.07
C PRO A 229 -8.59 13.67 12.67
N SER A 230 -7.81 14.24 13.58
CA SER A 230 -7.95 15.65 13.99
C SER A 230 -7.13 16.56 13.07
N VAL A 231 -7.38 17.87 13.08
CA VAL A 231 -6.71 18.80 12.15
C VAL A 231 -6.16 20.03 12.86
N VAL A 232 -4.96 20.43 12.46
CA VAL A 232 -4.37 21.75 12.72
C VAL A 232 -4.04 22.36 11.37
N ARG A 233 -4.69 23.46 10.99
CA ARG A 233 -4.45 24.06 9.67
C ARG A 233 -4.51 25.57 9.65
N THR A 234 -3.79 26.15 8.70
CA THR A 234 -3.86 27.57 8.30
C THR A 234 -4.37 27.69 6.86
N GLY A 235 -4.71 28.90 6.41
CA GLY A 235 -5.01 29.19 5.01
C GLY A 235 -3.74 29.57 4.26
N THR A 236 -3.62 30.85 3.91
CA THR A 236 -2.44 31.43 3.24
C THR A 236 -1.29 31.77 4.19
N GLY A 237 -1.53 31.78 5.52
CA GLY A 237 -0.48 32.00 6.53
C GLY A 237 0.40 30.78 6.78
N ASP A 238 1.61 31.00 7.28
CA ASP A 238 2.57 29.94 7.59
C ASP A 238 2.14 29.15 8.84
N LEU A 239 2.48 27.85 8.88
CA LEU A 239 2.32 27.00 10.05
C LEU A 239 3.68 26.53 10.55
N ARG A 240 3.99 26.76 11.83
CA ARG A 240 5.31 26.46 12.40
C ARG A 240 5.16 25.68 13.70
N LEU A 241 5.84 24.55 13.82
CA LEU A 241 5.97 23.74 15.02
C LEU A 241 7.44 23.69 15.41
N VAL A 242 7.77 24.25 16.57
CA VAL A 242 9.16 24.40 17.03
C VAL A 242 9.28 23.83 18.45
N SER A 243 10.18 22.87 18.64
CA SER A 243 10.35 22.17 19.92
C SER A 243 11.82 22.03 20.32
N GLY A 244 12.15 22.30 21.58
CA GLY A 244 13.48 22.00 22.14
C GLY A 244 13.77 20.50 22.29
N GLY A 245 12.75 19.73 22.65
CA GLY A 245 12.73 18.26 22.61
C GLY A 245 12.06 17.74 21.34
N ASP A 246 11.08 16.85 21.50
CA ASP A 246 10.46 16.10 20.42
C ASP A 246 9.21 16.78 19.84
N ILE A 247 8.91 16.52 18.57
CA ILE A 247 7.58 16.71 17.97
C ILE A 247 6.98 15.32 17.71
N ALA A 248 5.83 15.02 18.31
CA ALA A 248 5.17 13.73 18.11
C ALA A 248 3.66 13.85 17.90
N THR A 249 3.13 13.09 16.95
CA THR A 249 1.69 12.77 16.88
C THR A 249 1.46 11.41 17.53
N THR A 250 0.47 11.29 18.41
CA THR A 250 0.10 9.99 19.04
C THR A 250 -1.34 9.55 18.72
N SER A 251 -1.96 10.27 17.81
CA SER A 251 -3.21 9.94 17.14
C SER A 251 -3.14 10.49 15.72
N LEU A 252 -4.07 10.10 14.86
CA LEU A 252 -4.16 10.63 13.52
C LEU A 252 -4.38 12.15 13.54
N TYR A 253 -3.52 12.88 12.82
CA TYR A 253 -3.64 14.31 12.59
C TYR A 253 -3.36 14.67 11.14
N GLY A 254 -4.09 15.64 10.60
CA GLY A 254 -3.65 16.43 9.44
C GLY A 254 -3.13 17.79 9.93
N VAL A 255 -1.85 18.06 9.73
CA VAL A 255 -1.19 19.32 10.11
C VAL A 255 -0.72 20.03 8.85
N TYR A 256 -1.47 21.03 8.36
CA TYR A 256 -1.19 21.57 7.03
C TYR A 256 -1.57 23.03 6.77
N THR A 257 -0.94 23.63 5.76
CA THR A 257 -1.40 24.89 5.16
C THR A 257 -2.33 24.59 3.99
N ALA A 258 -3.50 25.23 3.94
CA ALA A 258 -4.54 24.93 2.96
C ALA A 258 -4.56 25.89 1.76
N GLY A 259 -4.03 27.11 1.91
CA GLY A 259 -4.09 28.18 0.91
C GLY A 259 -5.43 28.92 0.83
N THR A 260 -5.73 29.43 -0.36
CA THR A 260 -7.03 30.00 -0.77
C THR A 260 -7.56 29.24 -1.99
N PRO A 261 -8.89 29.06 -2.18
CA PRO A 261 -9.39 28.42 -3.39
C PRO A 261 -9.09 29.30 -4.63
N SER A 262 -8.61 28.68 -5.71
CA SER A 262 -8.37 29.39 -6.97
C SER A 262 -9.69 29.75 -7.67
N VAL A 263 -9.66 30.82 -8.48
CA VAL A 263 -10.84 31.24 -9.24
C VAL A 263 -11.16 30.22 -10.33
N LEU A 264 -12.36 29.65 -10.27
CA LEU A 264 -12.90 28.76 -11.30
C LEU A 264 -13.48 29.62 -12.44
N ARG A 265 -12.88 29.56 -13.63
CA ARG A 265 -13.40 30.24 -14.82
C ARG A 265 -14.40 29.31 -15.53
N SER A 266 -15.68 29.39 -15.17
CA SER A 266 -16.76 28.82 -15.98
C SER A 266 -17.63 29.96 -16.51
N THR A 267 -17.88 29.97 -17.83
CA THR A 267 -18.70 30.97 -18.52
C THR A 267 -20.11 30.45 -18.86
N GLN A 268 -20.45 29.18 -18.61
CA GLN A 268 -21.78 28.61 -18.87
C GLN A 268 -22.10 27.41 -17.96
N GLY A 269 -23.17 27.50 -17.15
CA GLY A 269 -23.93 26.31 -16.72
C GLY A 269 -23.29 25.34 -15.70
N GLY A 270 -22.48 25.80 -14.74
CA GLY A 270 -21.85 24.95 -13.71
C GLY A 270 -20.33 24.82 -13.89
N ASP A 271 -19.62 24.28 -12.90
CA ASP A 271 -18.17 24.08 -13.00
C ASP A 271 -17.87 22.64 -13.47
N PRO A 272 -17.33 22.44 -14.70
CA PRO A 272 -17.06 21.10 -15.22
C PRO A 272 -15.92 20.37 -14.48
N TYR A 273 -15.17 21.07 -13.63
CA TYR A 273 -14.11 20.51 -12.79
C TYR A 273 -14.57 20.19 -11.36
N ASN A 274 -15.87 20.36 -11.08
CA ASN A 274 -16.50 20.04 -9.80
C ASN A 274 -17.76 19.21 -10.04
N GLN A 275 -17.57 17.90 -10.20
CA GLN A 275 -18.66 16.97 -10.48
C GLN A 275 -19.33 16.44 -9.21
N PRO A 276 -20.63 16.05 -9.28
CA PRO A 276 -21.27 15.28 -8.23
C PRO A 276 -20.50 13.99 -7.91
N ARG A 277 -20.71 13.46 -6.70
CA ARG A 277 -20.13 12.19 -6.29
C ARG A 277 -20.87 11.02 -6.95
N ALA A 278 -20.15 9.94 -7.25
CA ALA A 278 -20.76 8.71 -7.76
C ALA A 278 -21.67 8.06 -6.71
N VAL A 279 -22.84 7.62 -7.13
CA VAL A 279 -23.77 6.87 -6.27
C VAL A 279 -23.40 5.39 -6.20
N VAL A 280 -23.68 4.73 -5.09
CA VAL A 280 -23.49 3.29 -4.94
C VAL A 280 -24.61 2.58 -5.70
N THR A 281 -24.23 1.70 -6.64
CA THR A 281 -25.18 0.86 -7.37
C THR A 281 -25.90 -0.07 -6.39
N PRO A 282 -27.19 -0.41 -6.65
CA PRO A 282 -27.87 -1.43 -5.87
C PRO A 282 -27.10 -2.77 -5.87
N ASN A 283 -26.93 -3.38 -4.70
CA ASN A 283 -26.33 -4.70 -4.51
C ASN A 283 -26.95 -5.41 -3.29
N PRO A 284 -26.67 -6.70 -3.00
CA PRO A 284 -27.30 -7.40 -1.87
C PRO A 284 -27.10 -6.74 -0.49
N SER A 285 -25.99 -6.04 -0.27
CA SER A 285 -25.69 -5.27 0.95
C SER A 285 -26.22 -3.84 0.90
N ASN A 286 -26.68 -3.39 -0.28
CA ASN A 286 -27.16 -2.05 -0.55
C ASN A 286 -28.40 -2.10 -1.48
N PRO A 287 -29.52 -2.71 -1.05
CA PRO A 287 -30.63 -3.08 -1.93
C PRO A 287 -31.35 -1.88 -2.57
N ILE A 288 -31.38 -0.70 -1.94
CA ILE A 288 -31.99 0.49 -2.53
C ILE A 288 -31.03 1.09 -3.55
N GLY A 289 -29.77 1.31 -3.15
CA GLY A 289 -28.79 2.04 -3.97
C GLY A 289 -29.28 3.45 -4.32
N ASN A 290 -28.50 4.18 -5.13
CA ASN A 290 -28.79 5.57 -5.53
C ASN A 290 -28.44 6.68 -4.51
N THR A 291 -27.65 6.37 -3.49
CA THR A 291 -27.02 7.36 -2.61
C THR A 291 -25.50 7.26 -2.71
N VAL A 292 -24.78 8.33 -2.38
CA VAL A 292 -23.30 8.37 -2.41
C VAL A 292 -22.69 7.44 -1.38
N LEU A 293 -23.31 7.29 -0.21
CA LEU A 293 -22.76 6.51 0.91
C LEU A 293 -23.42 5.14 1.09
N GLY A 294 -24.39 4.78 0.24
CA GLY A 294 -25.20 3.58 0.38
C GLY A 294 -26.30 3.70 1.44
N ASP A 295 -27.12 2.65 1.57
CA ASP A 295 -28.36 2.60 2.35
C ASP A 295 -28.13 2.82 3.85
N LYS A 296 -26.96 2.41 4.35
CA LYS A 296 -26.55 2.58 5.75
C LYS A 296 -25.91 3.94 6.03
N GLY A 297 -25.64 4.73 4.99
CA GLY A 297 -25.03 6.05 5.07
C GLY A 297 -26.00 7.22 5.23
N GLY A 298 -27.31 6.98 5.29
CA GLY A 298 -28.35 8.02 5.22
C GLY A 298 -28.17 9.20 6.22
N ALA A 299 -27.64 8.95 7.41
CA ALA A 299 -27.37 10.02 8.40
C ALA A 299 -26.29 11.02 7.93
N PHE A 300 -25.40 10.63 7.03
CA PHE A 300 -24.27 11.41 6.54
C PHE A 300 -24.45 11.88 5.09
N GLU A 301 -25.50 11.43 4.39
CA GLU A 301 -25.69 11.66 2.96
C GLU A 301 -25.73 13.16 2.60
N HIS A 302 -26.39 13.96 3.44
CA HIS A 302 -26.45 15.43 3.30
C HIS A 302 -25.09 16.15 3.27
N LEU A 303 -24.01 15.47 3.66
CA LEU A 303 -22.64 16.02 3.63
C LEU A 303 -21.93 15.80 2.29
N VAL A 304 -22.48 14.97 1.40
CA VAL A 304 -21.81 14.52 0.16
C VAL A 304 -22.70 14.49 -1.08
N ASP A 305 -24.01 14.69 -0.93
CA ASP A 305 -25.03 14.59 -1.98
C ASP A 305 -25.03 15.75 -3.01
N GLY A 306 -24.16 16.75 -2.83
CA GLY A 306 -24.11 17.95 -3.67
C GLY A 306 -25.24 18.96 -3.39
N GLY A 307 -26.08 18.72 -2.38
CA GLY A 307 -27.10 19.66 -1.92
C GLY A 307 -26.52 20.86 -1.18
N SER A 308 -27.39 21.73 -0.65
CA SER A 308 -26.97 22.96 0.05
C SER A 308 -26.19 22.74 1.35
N GLN A 309 -26.26 21.53 1.92
CA GLN A 309 -25.51 21.12 3.10
C GLN A 309 -24.24 20.32 2.79
N SER A 310 -24.02 19.98 1.51
CA SER A 310 -22.87 19.20 1.08
C SER A 310 -21.58 19.95 1.38
N LEU A 311 -20.63 19.24 1.98
CA LEU A 311 -19.29 19.74 2.32
C LEU A 311 -18.25 19.32 1.27
N TYR A 312 -18.58 18.32 0.44
CA TYR A 312 -17.73 17.90 -0.65
C TYR A 312 -17.67 18.94 -1.78
N GLN A 313 -16.44 19.24 -2.23
CA GLN A 313 -16.15 20.03 -3.40
C GLN A 313 -14.77 19.66 -3.95
N ALA A 314 -14.57 19.77 -5.25
CA ALA A 314 -13.24 19.70 -5.86
C ALA A 314 -12.43 20.98 -5.57
N TRP A 315 -11.46 20.91 -4.65
CA TRP A 315 -10.64 22.05 -4.26
C TRP A 315 -9.35 22.16 -5.08
N TYR A 316 -9.14 23.33 -5.68
CA TYR A 316 -7.92 23.70 -6.41
C TYR A 316 -7.22 24.84 -5.67
N PRO A 317 -6.53 24.57 -4.56
CA PRO A 317 -6.03 25.62 -3.68
C PRO A 317 -4.73 26.22 -4.22
N GLU A 318 -4.49 27.48 -3.90
CA GLU A 318 -3.31 28.25 -4.29
C GLU A 318 -2.84 29.15 -3.14
N ALA A 319 -1.62 29.67 -3.26
CA ALA A 319 -1.02 30.60 -2.30
C ALA A 319 -1.04 30.11 -0.83
N GLY A 320 -0.85 28.81 -0.61
CA GLY A 320 -0.59 28.25 0.72
C GLY A 320 0.69 28.79 1.35
N GLY A 321 0.66 28.94 2.68
CA GLY A 321 1.85 29.26 3.47
C GLY A 321 2.81 28.07 3.58
N ASN A 322 3.99 28.32 4.12
CA ASN A 322 5.00 27.29 4.38
C ASN A 322 4.70 26.52 5.67
N LEU A 323 5.21 25.29 5.73
CA LEU A 323 5.20 24.46 6.94
C LEU A 323 6.63 24.25 7.45
N LEU A 324 6.86 24.60 8.72
CA LEU A 324 8.11 24.32 9.43
C LEU A 324 7.87 23.34 10.58
N LEU A 325 8.62 22.23 10.60
CA LEU A 325 8.77 21.34 11.75
C LEU A 325 10.23 21.38 12.20
N ARG A 326 10.50 21.85 13.41
CA ARG A 326 11.86 21.86 13.97
C ARG A 326 11.90 21.29 15.38
N ALA A 327 12.68 20.24 15.58
CA ALA A 327 12.85 19.57 16.86
C ALA A 327 14.34 19.49 17.24
N GLY A 328 14.68 19.86 18.47
CA GLY A 328 15.99 19.56 19.06
C GLY A 328 16.16 18.09 19.45
N GLY A 329 15.07 17.32 19.47
CA GLY A 329 15.04 15.87 19.59
C GLY A 329 14.50 15.19 18.32
N ASN A 330 13.56 14.27 18.51
CA ASN A 330 13.01 13.41 17.48
C ASN A 330 11.71 13.97 16.87
N ILE A 331 11.38 13.53 15.64
CA ILE A 331 10.08 13.81 15.02
C ILE A 331 9.36 12.51 14.65
N LEU A 332 8.17 12.28 15.21
CA LEU A 332 7.38 11.05 15.04
C LEU A 332 6.00 11.32 14.44
N GLY A 333 5.58 10.47 13.50
CA GLY A 333 4.24 10.47 12.92
C GLY A 333 3.30 9.45 13.57
N ASP A 334 2.16 9.22 12.92
CA ASP A 334 1.19 8.19 13.27
C ASP A 334 0.44 7.75 12.00
N SER A 335 0.61 6.48 11.63
CA SER A 335 0.05 5.90 10.40
C SER A 335 -0.67 4.61 10.72
N LEU A 336 -1.87 4.45 10.15
CA LEU A 336 -2.67 3.22 10.20
C LEU A 336 -2.71 2.59 8.81
N GLY A 337 -2.38 1.31 8.74
CA GLY A 337 -2.53 0.47 7.56
C GLY A 337 -3.93 -0.13 7.49
N ARG A 338 -4.16 -0.95 6.46
CA ARG A 338 -5.36 -1.80 6.41
C ARG A 338 -5.20 -2.92 7.44
N PRO A 339 -6.25 -3.30 8.18
CA PRO A 339 -6.14 -4.36 9.18
C PRO A 339 -5.70 -5.69 8.53
N GLY A 340 -5.05 -6.54 9.33
CA GLY A 340 -4.68 -7.89 8.90
C GLY A 340 -5.93 -8.76 8.69
N THR A 341 -5.73 -9.96 8.15
CA THR A 341 -6.81 -10.91 7.86
C THR A 341 -7.36 -11.59 9.12
N THR A 342 -6.68 -11.47 10.26
CA THR A 342 -7.06 -12.12 11.51
C THR A 342 -7.78 -11.15 12.44
N LEU A 343 -8.97 -11.54 12.87
CA LEU A 343 -9.79 -10.75 13.78
C LEU A 343 -9.45 -11.05 15.25
N ARG A 344 -9.40 -9.99 16.06
CA ARG A 344 -9.29 -10.09 17.52
C ARG A 344 -10.42 -9.31 18.18
N ALA A 345 -11.18 -9.98 19.04
CA ALA A 345 -12.19 -9.34 19.86
C ALA A 345 -11.50 -8.46 20.93
N GLU A 346 -11.96 -7.22 21.07
CA GLU A 346 -11.49 -6.27 22.08
C GLU A 346 -12.68 -5.64 22.83
N ALA A 347 -12.41 -4.80 23.83
CA ALA A 347 -13.43 -4.18 24.68
C ALA A 347 -14.50 -3.37 23.92
N LEU A 348 -14.18 -2.84 22.73
CA LEU A 348 -15.09 -2.10 21.84
C LEU A 348 -15.56 -2.94 20.63
N GLY A 349 -15.38 -4.26 20.67
CA GLY A 349 -15.62 -5.17 19.55
C GLY A 349 -14.41 -5.31 18.62
N TYR A 350 -14.64 -5.85 17.42
CA TYR A 350 -13.62 -6.05 16.40
C TYR A 350 -13.25 -4.74 15.67
N ALA A 351 -12.02 -4.67 15.14
CA ALA A 351 -11.53 -3.46 14.50
C ALA A 351 -12.25 -3.24 13.17
N THR A 352 -12.86 -2.07 13.00
CA THR A 352 -13.60 -1.72 11.79
C THR A 352 -12.63 -1.61 10.59
N ASP A 353 -12.93 -2.31 9.50
CA ASP A 353 -12.08 -2.27 8.30
C ASP A 353 -12.03 -0.87 7.68
N ARG A 354 -10.83 -0.48 7.23
CA ARG A 354 -10.57 0.81 6.58
C ARG A 354 -10.60 0.64 5.07
N VAL A 355 -11.03 1.70 4.39
CA VAL A 355 -11.03 1.76 2.92
C VAL A 355 -9.61 1.67 2.36
N SER A 356 -8.64 2.32 3.02
CA SER A 356 -7.24 2.43 2.63
C SER A 356 -6.37 2.72 3.86
N SER A 357 -5.05 2.70 3.71
CA SER A 357 -4.15 3.21 4.75
C SER A 357 -4.27 4.73 4.88
N THR A 358 -3.98 5.28 6.05
CA THR A 358 -4.07 6.73 6.29
C THR A 358 -3.00 7.52 5.54
N ALA A 359 -1.89 6.86 5.18
CA ALA A 359 -0.82 7.42 4.35
C ALA A 359 -1.16 7.49 2.85
N ALA A 360 -2.24 6.82 2.40
CA ALA A 360 -2.58 6.72 0.99
C ALA A 360 -2.92 8.10 0.38
N VAL A 361 -2.23 8.44 -0.71
CA VAL A 361 -2.43 9.67 -1.47
C VAL A 361 -3.82 9.72 -2.10
N GLY A 362 -4.38 8.57 -2.47
CA GLY A 362 -5.75 8.44 -2.97
C GLY A 362 -6.84 8.94 -2.01
N ASN A 363 -6.54 9.11 -0.72
CA ASN A 363 -7.49 9.66 0.25
C ASN A 363 -7.74 11.15 0.04
N TRP A 364 -6.76 11.88 -0.47
CA TRP A 364 -6.78 13.34 -0.53
C TRP A 364 -6.42 13.92 -1.89
N LEU A 365 -5.88 13.14 -2.84
CA LEU A 365 -5.64 13.56 -4.21
C LEU A 365 -6.61 12.82 -5.13
N TRP A 366 -7.65 13.50 -5.60
CA TRP A 366 -8.71 12.92 -6.45
C TRP A 366 -8.56 13.36 -7.90
N ARG A 367 -9.11 12.59 -8.84
CA ARG A 367 -8.98 12.86 -10.27
C ARG A 367 -10.20 12.46 -11.08
N GLN A 368 -10.33 13.05 -12.27
CA GLN A 368 -11.35 12.72 -13.27
C GLN A 368 -10.79 12.87 -14.70
N GLY A 369 -11.54 12.37 -15.69
CA GLY A 369 -11.30 12.58 -17.11
C GLY A 369 -11.73 11.37 -17.94
N THR A 370 -12.55 11.56 -18.97
CA THR A 370 -13.03 10.47 -19.85
C THR A 370 -12.05 10.12 -20.97
N GLY A 371 -11.03 10.95 -21.19
CA GLY A 371 -10.04 10.76 -22.24
C GLY A 371 -10.69 10.56 -23.61
N SER A 372 -10.15 9.64 -24.40
CA SER A 372 -10.67 9.35 -25.74
C SER A 372 -11.99 8.56 -25.77
N VAL A 373 -12.54 8.16 -24.63
CA VAL A 373 -13.89 7.53 -24.59
C VAL A 373 -14.97 8.54 -24.95
N GLN A 374 -14.88 9.75 -24.40
CA GLN A 374 -15.78 10.86 -24.70
C GLN A 374 -14.99 12.15 -24.59
N GLY A 375 -14.79 12.84 -25.72
CA GLY A 375 -14.10 14.13 -25.78
C GLY A 375 -15.04 15.31 -26.01
N GLY A 376 -14.46 16.51 -26.11
CA GLY A 376 -15.20 17.74 -26.40
C GLY A 376 -16.07 18.20 -25.23
N ALA A 377 -17.13 18.96 -25.54
CA ALA A 377 -18.01 19.56 -24.53
C ALA A 377 -18.83 18.53 -23.72
N ASP A 378 -19.02 17.34 -24.27
CA ASP A 378 -19.83 16.28 -23.65
C ASP A 378 -19.01 15.30 -22.79
N GLY A 379 -17.67 15.42 -22.83
CA GLY A 379 -16.75 14.62 -22.02
C GLY A 379 -16.43 15.25 -20.67
N LEU A 380 -15.98 14.44 -19.70
CA LEU A 380 -15.43 14.97 -18.46
C LEU A 380 -14.01 15.50 -18.75
N PRO A 381 -13.75 16.80 -18.54
CA PRO A 381 -12.41 17.32 -18.75
C PRO A 381 -11.48 16.81 -17.65
N THR A 382 -10.22 16.57 -18.00
CA THR A 382 -9.24 16.05 -17.05
C THR A 382 -8.93 17.06 -15.95
N ALA A 383 -8.96 16.61 -14.70
CA ALA A 383 -8.51 17.39 -13.56
C ALA A 383 -8.09 16.49 -12.38
N TRP A 384 -7.31 17.07 -11.48
CA TRP A 384 -6.99 16.50 -10.18
C TRP A 384 -6.97 17.58 -9.10
N TRP A 385 -7.46 17.26 -7.90
CA TRP A 385 -7.77 18.22 -6.84
C TRP A 385 -7.56 17.65 -5.44
N ILE A 386 -7.63 18.53 -4.43
CA ILE A 386 -7.49 18.14 -3.02
C ILE A 386 -8.84 17.84 -2.40
N ASN A 387 -8.97 16.65 -1.80
CA ASN A 387 -9.99 16.32 -0.81
C ASN A 387 -9.40 16.50 0.59
N PHE A 388 -9.78 17.57 1.29
CA PHE A 388 -9.33 17.81 2.66
C PHE A 388 -9.94 16.82 3.67
N GLY A 389 -11.15 16.32 3.39
CA GLY A 389 -11.88 15.38 4.22
C GLY A 389 -13.33 15.21 3.75
N THR A 390 -13.75 13.97 3.52
CA THR A 390 -15.13 13.65 3.12
C THR A 390 -15.47 12.19 3.47
N TYR A 391 -16.76 11.87 3.50
CA TYR A 391 -17.21 10.49 3.66
C TYR A 391 -17.22 9.75 2.32
N VAL A 392 -16.92 8.45 2.39
CA VAL A 392 -17.08 7.47 1.33
C VAL A 392 -17.91 6.30 1.83
N ALA A 393 -18.54 5.58 0.91
CA ALA A 393 -19.24 4.34 1.21
C ALA A 393 -18.30 3.32 1.90
N ALA A 394 -18.88 2.44 2.71
CA ALA A 394 -18.16 1.34 3.32
C ALA A 394 -17.54 0.40 2.25
N PRO A 395 -16.42 -0.28 2.55
CA PRO A 395 -15.93 -1.35 1.69
C PRO A 395 -16.97 -2.48 1.54
N ASN A 396 -17.18 -2.99 0.32
CA ASN A 396 -18.00 -4.18 0.09
C ASN A 396 -17.39 -5.41 0.78
N GLY A 397 -18.24 -6.26 1.38
CA GLY A 397 -17.83 -7.56 1.93
C GLY A 397 -17.22 -7.54 3.33
N ALA A 398 -17.48 -6.50 4.13
CA ALA A 398 -17.05 -6.46 5.52
C ALA A 398 -17.71 -7.56 6.38
N ASN A 399 -17.00 -8.04 7.40
CA ASN A 399 -17.39 -9.21 8.19
C ASN A 399 -18.66 -8.97 9.01
N TYR A 400 -19.55 -9.99 9.06
CA TYR A 400 -20.77 -9.98 9.88
C TYR A 400 -20.50 -9.75 11.38
N TYR A 401 -19.30 -10.12 11.86
CA TYR A 401 -18.92 -10.05 13.28
C TYR A 401 -18.60 -8.64 13.78
N ASP A 402 -18.50 -7.65 12.91
CA ASP A 402 -18.03 -6.32 13.27
C ASP A 402 -19.19 -5.34 13.46
N ASN A 403 -19.20 -4.62 14.58
CA ASN A 403 -20.12 -3.50 14.76
C ASN A 403 -19.78 -2.37 13.78
N PHE A 404 -20.82 -1.79 13.16
CA PHE A 404 -20.71 -0.59 12.32
C PHE A 404 -19.89 -0.71 11.03
N VAL A 405 -19.61 -1.93 10.56
CA VAL A 405 -18.82 -2.10 9.31
C VAL A 405 -19.45 -1.49 8.08
N GLU A 406 -20.78 -1.50 8.00
CA GLU A 406 -21.51 -0.93 6.87
C GLU A 406 -21.64 0.60 6.96
N MET A 407 -21.12 1.24 8.02
CA MET A 407 -21.14 2.70 8.12
C MET A 407 -20.16 3.35 7.14
N PRO A 408 -20.42 4.60 6.69
CA PRO A 408 -19.47 5.34 5.87
C PRO A 408 -18.12 5.52 6.56
N ARG A 409 -17.05 5.69 5.78
CA ARG A 409 -15.69 5.94 6.28
C ARG A 409 -15.25 7.36 5.96
N LEU A 410 -14.53 7.99 6.88
CA LEU A 410 -13.96 9.31 6.66
C LEU A 410 -12.58 9.17 6.03
N ILE A 411 -12.38 9.79 4.86
CA ILE A 411 -11.06 9.86 4.21
C ILE A 411 -10.65 11.32 3.97
N GLY A 412 -9.35 11.57 4.08
CA GLY A 412 -8.75 12.88 3.89
C GLY A 412 -7.24 12.84 4.16
N PHE A 413 -6.62 14.01 4.25
CA PHE A 413 -5.18 14.11 4.49
C PHE A 413 -4.82 13.81 5.96
N THR A 414 -3.83 12.95 6.16
CA THR A 414 -3.17 12.74 7.46
C THR A 414 -1.66 12.83 7.30
N GLY A 415 -0.98 13.41 8.29
CA GLY A 415 0.44 13.76 8.22
C GLY A 415 0.67 15.27 8.27
N PHE A 416 1.81 15.70 7.72
CA PHE A 416 2.26 17.08 7.69
C PHE A 416 2.35 17.57 6.25
N GLY A 417 1.75 18.72 5.91
CA GLY A 417 1.76 19.13 4.50
C GLY A 417 1.51 20.60 4.17
N THR A 418 1.81 20.97 2.93
CA THR A 418 1.41 22.22 2.29
C THR A 418 0.47 21.89 1.13
N LEU A 419 -0.83 21.87 1.43
CA LEU A 419 -1.85 21.38 0.49
C LEU A 419 -2.33 22.44 -0.52
N GLY A 420 -2.10 23.73 -0.22
CA GLY A 420 -2.35 24.84 -1.15
C GLY A 420 -1.10 25.40 -1.83
N GLY A 421 0.02 24.69 -1.74
CA GLY A 421 1.35 25.17 -2.11
C GLY A 421 2.12 25.76 -0.93
N GLY A 422 3.39 26.08 -1.17
CA GLY A 422 4.36 26.49 -0.15
C GLY A 422 5.35 25.38 0.18
N ASN A 423 6.47 25.75 0.80
CA ASN A 423 7.54 24.81 1.12
C ASN A 423 7.29 24.10 2.46
N LEU A 424 7.74 22.85 2.57
CA LEU A 424 7.77 22.10 3.83
C LEU A 424 9.23 21.86 4.22
N LEU A 425 9.62 22.34 5.40
CA LEU A 425 10.91 22.05 6.03
C LEU A 425 10.70 21.20 7.28
N LEU A 426 11.30 20.01 7.31
CA LEU A 426 11.46 19.17 8.50
C LEU A 426 12.93 19.18 8.92
N ASP A 427 13.18 19.54 10.18
CA ASP A 427 14.52 19.67 10.76
C ASP A 427 14.54 19.00 12.15
N ALA A 428 14.99 17.75 12.20
CA ALA A 428 15.14 16.96 13.43
C ALA A 428 16.62 16.84 13.77
N ALA A 429 17.03 17.26 14.97
CA ALA A 429 18.40 17.04 15.42
C ALA A 429 18.67 15.59 15.83
N GLY A 430 17.65 14.85 16.26
CA GLY A 430 17.69 13.41 16.56
C GLY A 430 17.22 12.54 15.39
N ASP A 431 16.55 11.44 15.72
CA ASP A 431 15.97 10.48 14.77
C ASP A 431 14.55 10.91 14.33
N ALA A 432 14.02 10.27 13.29
CA ALA A 432 12.66 10.54 12.83
C ALA A 432 11.90 9.27 12.41
N GLY A 433 10.57 9.29 12.50
CA GLY A 433 9.69 8.21 12.05
C GLY A 433 9.46 7.11 13.09
N MET A 434 9.62 5.85 12.68
CA MET A 434 9.32 4.65 13.44
C MET A 434 10.30 4.42 14.60
N LEU A 435 10.08 5.13 15.70
CA LEU A 435 10.87 5.08 16.94
C LEU A 435 10.05 4.62 18.14
N GLN A 436 8.75 4.36 17.93
CA GLN A 436 7.83 3.88 18.96
C GLN A 436 6.82 2.90 18.36
N GLY A 437 6.64 1.74 19.00
CA GLY A 437 5.63 0.75 18.61
C GLY A 437 4.20 1.30 18.75
N ARG A 438 3.36 1.10 17.71
CA ARG A 438 2.00 1.65 17.63
C ARG A 438 0.90 0.61 17.33
N GLY A 439 1.26 -0.61 16.91
CA GLY A 439 0.34 -1.72 16.66
C GLY A 439 0.84 -3.01 17.32
N ASP A 440 0.27 -4.15 16.93
CA ASP A 440 0.84 -5.44 17.33
C ASP A 440 2.13 -5.73 16.55
N HIS A 441 3.07 -6.40 17.21
CA HIS A 441 4.43 -6.61 16.68
C HIS A 441 4.42 -7.34 15.33
N GLY A 442 3.53 -8.32 15.16
CA GLY A 442 3.43 -9.10 13.94
C GLY A 442 2.67 -8.41 12.81
N GLY A 443 1.97 -7.29 13.06
CA GLY A 443 1.03 -6.71 12.08
C GLY A 443 -0.13 -7.66 11.74
N VAL A 444 -0.53 -8.51 12.69
CA VAL A 444 -1.54 -9.56 12.48
C VAL A 444 -2.95 -9.02 12.68
N HIS A 445 -3.14 -8.12 13.65
CA HIS A 445 -4.45 -7.59 14.03
C HIS A 445 -4.60 -6.10 13.70
N ILE A 446 -3.61 -5.28 14.06
CA ILE A 446 -3.61 -3.83 13.94
C ILE A 446 -2.29 -3.36 13.32
N ASN A 447 -2.39 -3.02 12.04
CA ASN A 447 -1.31 -2.41 11.27
C ASN A 447 -1.19 -0.93 11.60
N ARG A 448 -0.24 -0.55 12.46
CA ARG A 448 0.03 0.85 12.85
C ARG A 448 1.51 1.10 13.10
N SER A 449 1.99 2.29 12.75
CA SER A 449 3.38 2.72 12.99
C SER A 449 3.45 4.20 13.37
N ALA A 450 4.65 4.65 13.74
CA ALA A 450 4.99 6.06 13.89
C ALA A 450 5.65 6.67 12.62
N GLY A 451 5.45 6.05 11.45
CA GLY A 451 5.99 6.51 10.17
C GLY A 451 5.56 7.94 9.83
N LEU A 452 6.43 8.69 9.14
CA LEU A 452 6.18 10.09 8.78
C LEU A 452 5.52 10.20 7.40
N ASN A 453 4.37 10.89 7.35
CA ASN A 453 3.72 11.25 6.09
C ASN A 453 3.89 12.75 5.87
N LEU A 454 4.60 13.13 4.81
CA LEU A 454 4.95 14.50 4.44
C LEU A 454 4.44 14.79 3.03
N ALA A 455 3.79 15.94 2.81
CA ALA A 455 3.24 16.26 1.50
C ALA A 455 3.43 17.73 1.10
N VAL A 456 3.91 17.94 -0.12
CA VAL A 456 3.76 19.21 -0.85
C VAL A 456 2.84 18.93 -2.02
N ALA A 457 1.62 19.48 -1.95
CA ALA A 457 0.57 19.17 -2.92
C ALA A 457 0.53 20.18 -4.07
N SER A 458 -0.05 19.76 -5.18
CA SER A 458 -0.40 20.60 -6.31
C SER A 458 -1.64 20.06 -7.01
N THR A 459 -2.40 20.93 -7.66
CA THR A 459 -3.62 20.56 -8.40
C THR A 459 -3.49 20.96 -9.87
N GLY A 460 -4.38 20.46 -10.71
CA GLY A 460 -4.38 20.83 -12.11
C GLY A 460 -5.63 20.44 -12.86
N ARG A 461 -5.83 21.11 -13.99
CA ARG A 461 -6.98 20.97 -14.89
C ARG A 461 -6.58 21.29 -16.32
N VAL A 462 -7.06 20.50 -17.27
CA VAL A 462 -6.89 20.76 -18.70
C VAL A 462 -8.12 21.52 -19.18
N THR A 463 -7.93 22.74 -19.66
CA THR A 463 -9.02 23.60 -20.14
C THR A 463 -9.55 23.13 -21.50
N ALA A 464 -10.72 23.62 -21.90
CA ALA A 464 -11.38 23.22 -23.15
C ALA A 464 -10.55 23.51 -24.42
N ASP A 465 -9.60 24.46 -24.35
CA ASP A 465 -8.63 24.78 -25.40
C ASP A 465 -7.35 23.93 -25.33
N GLY A 466 -7.27 22.96 -24.40
CA GLY A 466 -6.13 22.08 -24.20
C GLY A 466 -5.03 22.64 -23.29
N THR A 467 -5.21 23.81 -22.68
CA THR A 467 -4.18 24.39 -21.79
C THR A 467 -4.17 23.71 -20.42
N LEU A 468 -2.99 23.34 -19.91
CA LEU A 468 -2.85 22.86 -18.54
C LEU A 468 -2.74 24.04 -17.56
N VAL A 469 -3.72 24.17 -16.66
CA VAL A 469 -3.69 25.12 -15.53
C VAL A 469 -3.37 24.35 -14.27
N GLN A 470 -2.42 24.86 -13.50
CA GLN A 470 -1.94 24.20 -12.29
C GLN A 470 -1.80 25.18 -11.13
N THR A 471 -2.00 24.69 -9.91
CA THR A 471 -1.84 25.47 -8.66
C THR A 471 -1.10 24.67 -7.60
N GLY A 472 -0.61 25.35 -6.56
CA GLY A 472 0.18 24.74 -5.49
C GLY A 472 1.63 24.43 -5.92
N GLY A 473 2.22 23.41 -5.30
CA GLY A 473 3.64 23.06 -5.44
C GLY A 473 4.55 23.77 -4.42
N GLY A 474 5.82 23.37 -4.43
CA GLY A 474 6.85 23.86 -3.51
C GLY A 474 7.93 22.79 -3.25
N ASP A 475 8.92 23.16 -2.44
CA ASP A 475 10.00 22.26 -2.09
C ASP A 475 9.73 21.54 -0.76
N LEU A 476 10.10 20.26 -0.72
CA LEU A 476 10.10 19.41 0.47
C LEU A 476 11.55 19.18 0.90
N ASP A 477 11.99 19.83 1.98
CA ASP A 477 13.34 19.69 2.53
C ASP A 477 13.29 18.98 3.89
N ILE A 478 13.97 17.83 3.98
CA ILE A 478 13.97 16.95 5.14
C ILE A 478 15.41 16.80 5.61
N ARG A 479 15.67 17.20 6.86
CA ARG A 479 16.98 17.16 7.49
C ARG A 479 16.86 16.41 8.81
N ILE A 480 17.61 15.32 8.92
CA ILE A 480 17.60 14.44 10.09
C ILE A 480 19.05 14.25 10.57
N GLY A 481 19.32 14.66 11.80
CA GLY A 481 20.63 14.51 12.43
C GLY A 481 20.97 13.03 12.66
N GLY A 482 20.01 12.24 13.13
CA GLY A 482 20.07 10.79 13.30
C GLY A 482 19.58 10.02 12.06
N GLY A 483 18.85 8.93 12.25
CA GLY A 483 18.28 8.11 11.19
C GLY A 483 16.77 8.29 11.01
N LEU A 484 16.29 8.14 9.77
CA LEU A 484 14.88 7.90 9.49
C LEU A 484 14.57 6.42 9.70
N ASN A 485 13.56 6.09 10.51
CA ASN A 485 13.17 4.71 10.83
C ASN A 485 14.38 3.88 11.32
N ALA A 486 15.10 4.45 12.28
CA ALA A 486 16.40 3.93 12.72
C ALA A 486 16.30 2.62 13.53
N ASP A 487 15.17 2.38 14.21
CA ASP A 487 15.01 1.24 15.10
C ASP A 487 14.73 -0.07 14.31
N PRO A 488 15.65 -1.07 14.32
CA PRO A 488 15.46 -2.33 13.62
C PRO A 488 14.27 -3.14 14.11
N ALA A 489 13.86 -3.00 15.37
CA ALA A 489 12.74 -3.76 15.94
C ALA A 489 11.36 -3.21 15.54
N LEU A 490 11.31 -1.99 14.99
CA LEU A 490 10.06 -1.28 14.67
C LEU A 490 9.85 -1.04 13.18
N ARG A 491 10.87 -1.28 12.34
CA ARG A 491 10.86 -0.95 10.92
C ARG A 491 10.54 -2.12 9.98
N SER A 492 10.17 -3.26 10.54
CA SER A 492 9.66 -4.45 9.86
C SER A 492 8.65 -5.18 10.76
N TYR A 493 7.86 -6.08 10.18
CA TYR A 493 6.83 -6.84 10.89
C TYR A 493 7.12 -8.33 10.75
N THR A 494 6.99 -9.11 11.82
CA THR A 494 7.34 -10.54 11.77
C THR A 494 6.23 -11.43 11.18
N GLY A 495 5.03 -10.88 10.94
CA GLY A 495 3.86 -11.64 10.51
C GLY A 495 3.31 -12.59 11.58
N SER A 496 3.87 -12.55 12.79
CA SER A 496 3.52 -13.42 13.91
C SER A 496 3.62 -12.65 15.22
N ASN A 497 2.69 -12.87 16.12
CA ASN A 497 2.76 -12.32 17.48
C ASN A 497 3.59 -13.19 18.44
N SER A 498 4.41 -14.10 17.91
CA SER A 498 5.42 -14.81 18.69
C SER A 498 6.54 -13.83 19.12
N PRO A 499 7.08 -13.92 20.36
CA PRO A 499 8.14 -13.01 20.80
C PRO A 499 9.35 -13.07 19.86
N PRO A 500 9.79 -11.94 19.29
CA PRO A 500 11.00 -11.89 18.49
C PRO A 500 12.25 -12.10 19.37
N GLU A 501 13.34 -12.58 18.77
CA GLU A 501 14.66 -12.43 19.38
C GLU A 501 15.07 -10.95 19.30
N ALA A 502 15.42 -10.33 20.43
CA ALA A 502 15.74 -8.90 20.49
C ALA A 502 16.89 -8.54 19.53
N ASN A 503 16.74 -7.41 18.83
CA ASN A 503 17.75 -6.83 17.93
C ASN A 503 18.09 -7.66 16.68
N LEU A 504 17.22 -8.59 16.27
CA LEU A 504 17.34 -9.32 15.00
C LEU A 504 16.11 -9.04 14.14
N VAL A 505 16.32 -8.57 12.90
CA VAL A 505 15.26 -8.56 11.87
C VAL A 505 15.11 -10.01 11.41
N THR A 506 13.91 -10.60 11.45
CA THR A 506 13.76 -12.02 11.11
C THR A 506 13.78 -12.19 9.59
N VAL A 507 14.25 -13.34 9.10
CA VAL A 507 14.44 -13.60 7.66
C VAL A 507 13.12 -13.65 6.86
N ASN A 508 11.99 -13.73 7.55
CA ASN A 508 10.64 -13.81 6.98
C ASN A 508 9.77 -12.57 7.28
N ASP A 509 10.38 -11.44 7.60
CA ASP A 509 9.61 -10.24 7.93
C ASP A 509 8.76 -9.76 6.74
N ILE A 510 7.50 -9.45 7.04
CA ILE A 510 6.55 -8.83 6.14
C ILE A 510 6.82 -7.33 6.12
N HIS A 511 6.82 -6.76 4.93
CA HIS A 511 6.92 -5.32 4.74
C HIS A 511 5.53 -4.73 4.50
N HIS A 512 5.24 -3.65 5.22
CA HIS A 512 4.07 -2.80 5.03
C HIS A 512 4.58 -1.42 4.65
N LEU A 513 4.82 -1.17 3.36
CA LEU A 513 5.48 0.06 2.92
C LEU A 513 4.63 1.30 3.23
N GLU A 514 3.31 1.15 3.27
CA GLU A 514 2.37 2.19 3.69
C GLU A 514 2.56 2.64 5.15
N LEU A 515 3.29 1.87 5.96
CA LEU A 515 3.60 2.17 7.36
C LEU A 515 5.02 2.74 7.54
N ASN A 516 5.90 2.65 6.55
CA ASN A 516 7.24 3.23 6.67
C ASN A 516 7.25 4.77 6.59
N GLY A 517 6.14 5.35 6.11
CA GLY A 517 5.99 6.78 5.83
C GLY A 517 5.98 7.08 4.33
N SER A 518 5.25 8.13 3.95
CA SER A 518 5.10 8.61 2.57
C SER A 518 5.61 10.03 2.42
N PHE A 519 6.54 10.27 1.50
CA PHE A 519 7.04 11.60 1.15
C PHE A 519 6.54 11.98 -0.24
N THR A 520 5.52 12.82 -0.26
CA THR A 520 4.82 13.25 -1.46
C THR A 520 5.29 14.63 -1.89
N ASN A 521 5.79 14.77 -3.13
CA ASN A 521 5.96 16.08 -3.76
C ASN A 521 5.36 16.05 -5.17
N LEU A 522 4.23 16.73 -5.35
CA LEU A 522 3.52 16.74 -6.62
C LEU A 522 4.12 17.72 -7.64
N ARG A 523 4.93 18.70 -7.19
CA ARG A 523 5.62 19.69 -8.03
C ARG A 523 6.66 20.47 -7.22
N GLY A 524 7.93 20.38 -7.63
CA GLY A 524 9.06 21.08 -6.99
C GLY A 524 10.25 20.16 -6.77
N ALA A 525 11.08 20.43 -5.75
CA ALA A 525 12.19 19.57 -5.38
C ALA A 525 11.93 18.86 -4.04
N LEU A 526 12.30 17.57 -3.95
CA LEU A 526 12.37 16.84 -2.69
C LEU A 526 13.85 16.60 -2.34
N ARG A 527 14.26 17.01 -1.15
CA ARG A 527 15.60 16.76 -0.61
C ARG A 527 15.50 16.08 0.75
N LEU A 528 16.20 14.96 0.92
CA LEU A 528 16.34 14.23 2.17
C LEU A 528 17.81 14.09 2.52
N GLU A 529 18.20 14.60 3.68
CA GLU A 529 19.53 14.40 4.26
C GLU A 529 19.40 13.74 5.63
N ALA A 530 20.01 12.58 5.82
CA ALA A 530 19.96 11.84 7.08
C ALA A 530 21.30 11.21 7.47
N GLY A 531 21.46 10.86 8.73
CA GLY A 531 22.50 9.95 9.20
C GLY A 531 22.36 8.56 8.58
N ALA A 532 21.15 8.02 8.54
CA ALA A 532 20.79 6.81 7.81
C ALA A 532 19.31 6.88 7.39
N VAL A 533 18.92 6.16 6.34
CA VAL A 533 17.53 6.02 5.92
C VAL A 533 17.17 4.54 5.93
N GLY A 534 16.33 4.12 6.88
CA GLY A 534 16.12 2.71 7.16
C GLY A 534 17.42 2.03 7.59
N GLY A 535 17.63 0.77 7.21
CA GLY A 535 18.93 0.12 7.38
C GLY A 535 19.06 -1.23 6.70
N VAL A 536 20.31 -1.66 6.51
CA VAL A 536 20.70 -2.87 5.77
C VAL A 536 21.49 -3.80 6.68
N GLU A 537 20.86 -4.88 7.16
CA GLU A 537 21.49 -5.88 8.03
C GLU A 537 22.16 -6.98 7.21
N LEU A 538 23.49 -6.98 7.17
CA LEU A 538 24.30 -7.96 6.43
C LEU A 538 24.20 -9.38 7.04
N ARG A 539 24.17 -10.40 6.17
CA ARG A 539 24.10 -11.82 6.56
C ARG A 539 25.36 -12.57 6.14
N TYR A 540 26.00 -13.24 7.09
CA TYR A 540 27.25 -13.97 6.90
C TYR A 540 27.07 -15.47 7.15
N GLY A 541 27.82 -16.30 6.40
CA GLY A 541 27.96 -17.74 6.65
C GLY A 541 26.74 -18.60 6.29
N SER A 542 25.57 -18.34 6.87
CA SER A 542 24.38 -19.21 6.75
C SER A 542 23.39 -18.80 5.66
N ARG A 543 23.56 -17.62 5.05
CA ARG A 543 22.70 -17.09 4.00
C ARG A 543 23.53 -16.37 2.94
N GLN A 544 23.19 -16.61 1.67
CA GLN A 544 23.79 -15.97 0.51
C GLN A 544 22.72 -15.46 -0.45
N ASP A 545 23.15 -14.74 -1.49
CA ASP A 545 22.28 -14.37 -2.61
C ASP A 545 21.77 -15.67 -3.24
N ALA A 546 20.48 -15.76 -3.61
CA ALA A 546 19.94 -16.99 -4.18
C ALA A 546 20.59 -17.37 -5.52
N LYS A 547 21.28 -16.42 -6.16
CA LYS A 547 22.03 -16.59 -7.40
C LYS A 547 23.54 -16.63 -7.15
N GLU A 548 24.02 -16.67 -5.91
CA GLU A 548 25.41 -17.03 -5.64
C GLU A 548 25.61 -18.54 -5.89
N SER A 549 26.63 -18.89 -6.65
CA SER A 549 26.94 -20.30 -6.98
C SER A 549 28.35 -20.71 -6.59
N ARG A 550 29.15 -19.78 -6.08
CA ARG A 550 30.49 -20.01 -5.57
C ARG A 550 30.40 -20.49 -4.11
N PRO A 551 31.47 -21.13 -3.57
CA PRO A 551 31.47 -21.60 -2.19
C PRO A 551 31.20 -20.50 -1.16
N TYR A 552 30.63 -20.89 -0.03
CA TYR A 552 30.40 -19.99 1.11
C TYR A 552 31.68 -19.30 1.54
N ASP A 553 31.60 -17.98 1.65
CA ASP A 553 32.60 -17.16 2.32
C ASP A 553 32.01 -16.66 3.64
N MET A 554 32.61 -17.06 4.76
CA MET A 554 32.16 -16.65 6.09
C MET A 554 32.44 -15.17 6.39
N TYR A 555 33.29 -14.51 5.61
CA TYR A 555 33.69 -13.12 5.82
C TYR A 555 33.08 -12.14 4.81
N SER A 556 32.35 -12.65 3.81
CA SER A 556 31.67 -11.82 2.80
C SER A 556 30.17 -12.03 2.88
N ALA A 557 29.43 -10.96 3.14
CA ALA A 557 27.97 -10.97 3.04
C ALA A 557 27.55 -10.75 1.59
N THR A 558 26.90 -11.74 0.98
CA THR A 558 26.23 -11.59 -0.33
C THR A 558 24.73 -11.40 -0.18
N ALA A 559 24.22 -11.39 1.04
CA ALA A 559 22.81 -11.19 1.35
C ALA A 559 22.67 -10.20 2.49
N ALA A 560 21.57 -9.46 2.48
CA ALA A 560 21.19 -8.55 3.53
C ALA A 560 19.68 -8.57 3.75
N THR A 561 19.25 -8.14 4.94
CA THR A 561 17.85 -7.80 5.21
C THR A 561 17.74 -6.28 5.30
N ALA A 562 17.03 -5.65 4.38
CA ALA A 562 16.81 -4.21 4.35
C ALA A 562 15.38 -3.86 4.79
N ALA A 563 15.20 -2.77 5.52
CA ALA A 563 13.89 -2.36 6.05
C ALA A 563 13.79 -0.85 6.35
N GLY A 564 12.57 -0.34 6.52
CA GLY A 564 12.32 1.04 6.97
C GLY A 564 12.46 2.15 5.92
N GLY A 565 12.60 1.83 4.63
CA GLY A 565 12.67 2.84 3.57
C GLY A 565 11.31 3.52 3.29
N PRO A 566 11.25 4.85 3.09
CA PRO A 566 10.00 5.57 2.83
C PRO A 566 9.46 5.30 1.41
N VAL A 567 8.17 5.54 1.21
CA VAL A 567 7.55 5.62 -0.12
C VAL A 567 7.69 7.05 -0.64
N LEU A 568 8.26 7.22 -1.83
CA LEU A 568 8.30 8.52 -2.52
C LEU A 568 7.12 8.61 -3.49
N VAL A 569 6.29 9.64 -3.38
CA VAL A 569 5.18 9.87 -4.32
C VAL A 569 5.45 11.18 -5.08
N LEU A 570 5.84 11.06 -6.35
CA LEU A 570 6.38 12.18 -7.12
C LEU A 570 5.49 12.52 -8.30
N GLY A 571 5.13 13.80 -8.45
CA GLY A 571 4.54 14.33 -9.68
C GLY A 571 5.63 14.89 -10.59
N ASP A 572 5.55 16.18 -10.92
CA ASP A 572 6.60 16.92 -11.62
C ASP A 572 7.70 17.36 -10.63
N ALA A 573 8.40 16.38 -10.06
CA ALA A 573 9.37 16.62 -8.99
C ALA A 573 10.64 15.77 -9.13
N GLY A 574 11.78 16.39 -8.87
CA GLY A 574 13.05 15.71 -8.66
C GLY A 574 13.26 15.40 -7.18
N ALA A 575 13.59 14.16 -6.85
CA ALA A 575 13.85 13.70 -5.49
C ALA A 575 15.32 13.31 -5.32
N ARG A 576 15.95 13.84 -4.28
CA ARG A 576 17.31 13.50 -3.88
C ARG A 576 17.36 13.08 -2.42
N ALA A 577 17.91 11.90 -2.15
CA ALA A 577 18.14 11.38 -0.82
C ALA A 577 19.63 11.06 -0.62
N ASP A 578 20.25 11.71 0.35
CA ASP A 578 21.63 11.50 0.77
C ASP A 578 21.66 10.99 2.22
N ALA A 579 22.30 9.84 2.44
CA ALA A 579 22.53 9.28 3.77
C ALA A 579 24.03 9.17 4.05
N ARG A 580 24.44 9.52 5.28
CA ARG A 580 25.83 9.34 5.71
C ARG A 580 26.19 7.85 5.92
N GLY A 581 25.23 7.04 6.34
CA GLY A 581 25.31 5.58 6.50
C GLY A 581 24.52 4.84 5.42
N ASP A 582 23.71 3.87 5.84
CA ASP A 582 22.85 3.10 4.93
C ASP A 582 21.70 3.95 4.36
N LEU A 583 21.28 3.63 3.13
CA LEU A 583 20.12 4.21 2.48
C LEU A 583 19.21 3.12 1.92
N VAL A 584 17.97 3.07 2.43
CA VAL A 584 16.92 2.17 1.96
C VAL A 584 15.77 2.99 1.39
N LEU A 585 15.39 2.73 0.15
CA LEU A 585 14.19 3.26 -0.47
C LEU A 585 13.07 2.20 -0.42
N GLY A 586 11.87 2.59 0.02
CA GLY A 586 10.71 1.71 0.03
C GLY A 586 10.23 1.45 -1.38
N THR A 587 9.62 2.46 -2.01
CA THR A 587 9.31 2.46 -3.44
C THR A 587 9.12 3.88 -3.98
N VAL A 588 8.95 4.03 -5.28
CA VAL A 588 8.52 5.27 -5.95
C VAL A 588 7.16 5.03 -6.59
N THR A 589 6.24 5.96 -6.41
CA THR A 589 4.86 5.87 -6.87
C THR A 589 4.47 7.12 -7.67
N ASP A 590 3.64 6.90 -8.69
CA ASP A 590 3.00 7.95 -9.47
C ASP A 590 1.66 8.34 -8.84
N PRO A 591 1.49 9.60 -8.38
CA PRO A 591 0.29 10.06 -7.70
C PRO A 591 -0.96 10.02 -8.59
N GLY A 592 -0.81 10.08 -9.92
CA GLY A 592 -1.95 10.01 -10.84
C GLY A 592 -2.47 8.58 -11.10
N ARG A 593 -1.78 7.57 -10.55
CA ARG A 593 -2.08 6.14 -10.74
C ARG A 593 -2.33 5.38 -9.43
N VAL A 594 -2.37 6.07 -8.29
CA VAL A 594 -2.72 5.44 -6.99
C VAL A 594 -4.19 5.04 -6.93
N PRO A 595 -4.58 4.02 -6.14
CA PRO A 595 -5.98 3.66 -5.90
C PRO A 595 -6.83 4.83 -5.39
N GLN A 596 -8.10 4.89 -5.78
CA GLN A 596 -9.09 5.85 -5.29
C GLN A 596 -10.41 5.16 -4.98
N PHE A 597 -10.62 4.82 -3.71
CA PHE A 597 -11.83 4.16 -3.25
C PHE A 597 -12.93 5.17 -2.90
N ASN A 598 -13.32 5.97 -3.88
CA ASN A 598 -14.36 7.00 -3.79
C ASN A 598 -15.61 6.67 -4.63
N ASN A 599 -15.68 5.44 -5.16
CA ASN A 599 -16.70 4.91 -6.07
C ASN A 599 -16.69 5.50 -7.51
N GLY A 600 -15.65 6.25 -7.86
CA GLY A 600 -15.48 6.86 -9.19
C GLY A 600 -16.19 8.20 -9.36
N THR A 601 -16.37 8.63 -10.60
CA THR A 601 -17.04 9.88 -11.00
C THR A 601 -18.19 9.57 -11.97
N PRO A 602 -19.37 10.21 -11.82
CA PRO A 602 -20.44 10.18 -12.82
C PRO A 602 -19.91 10.65 -14.18
N PHE A 603 -20.36 10.04 -15.27
CA PHE A 603 -19.86 10.34 -16.61
C PHE A 603 -20.98 10.20 -17.65
N SER A 604 -20.75 10.73 -18.86
CA SER A 604 -21.67 10.60 -19.98
C SER A 604 -20.95 10.06 -21.21
N VAL A 605 -21.61 9.17 -21.95
CA VAL A 605 -21.13 8.63 -23.24
C VAL A 605 -22.33 8.49 -24.17
N ASP A 606 -22.17 8.88 -25.44
CA ASP A 606 -23.22 8.77 -26.47
C ASP A 606 -24.58 9.39 -26.04
N GLY A 607 -24.53 10.51 -25.30
CA GLY A 607 -25.72 11.19 -24.79
C GLY A 607 -26.43 10.50 -23.61
N THR A 608 -25.88 9.40 -23.08
CA THR A 608 -26.39 8.71 -21.90
C THR A 608 -25.53 9.04 -20.67
N ALA A 609 -26.16 9.50 -19.60
CA ALA A 609 -25.49 9.80 -18.34
C ALA A 609 -25.53 8.59 -17.39
N TYR A 610 -24.39 8.27 -16.80
CA TYR A 610 -24.19 7.24 -15.79
C TYR A 610 -23.80 7.91 -14.47
N GLN A 611 -24.49 7.55 -13.39
CA GLN A 611 -24.32 8.19 -12.07
C GLN A 611 -23.20 7.55 -11.23
N ASP A 612 -22.51 6.55 -11.76
CA ASP A 612 -21.54 5.75 -11.01
C ASP A 612 -20.44 5.16 -11.91
N GLY A 613 -19.39 4.62 -11.29
CA GLY A 613 -18.47 3.68 -11.93
C GLY A 613 -17.56 4.24 -13.02
N GLY A 614 -17.21 5.53 -13.00
CA GLY A 614 -16.18 6.12 -13.85
C GLY A 614 -14.84 6.24 -13.12
N TRP A 615 -13.81 5.52 -13.58
CA TRP A 615 -12.45 5.58 -13.04
C TRP A 615 -11.47 6.10 -14.09
N SER A 616 -10.69 7.10 -13.70
CA SER A 616 -9.68 7.73 -14.54
C SER A 616 -8.28 7.54 -13.95
N TRP A 617 -7.25 7.49 -14.79
CA TRP A 617 -5.85 7.53 -14.36
C TRP A 617 -4.96 8.15 -15.43
N PHE A 618 -3.86 8.73 -15.00
CA PHE A 618 -2.83 9.31 -15.87
C PHE A 618 -1.54 9.46 -15.09
N SER A 619 -0.40 9.54 -15.78
CA SER A 619 0.86 9.84 -15.11
C SER A 619 0.99 11.33 -14.82
N LEU A 620 1.46 11.68 -13.62
CA LEU A 620 1.90 13.04 -13.31
C LEU A 620 3.42 13.22 -13.49
N TRP A 621 4.12 12.19 -13.95
CA TRP A 621 5.53 12.30 -14.25
C TRP A 621 5.77 13.08 -15.54
N THR A 622 6.82 13.88 -15.51
CA THR A 622 7.33 14.63 -16.64
C THR A 622 8.73 14.12 -16.98
N PRO A 623 9.35 14.58 -18.08
CA PRO A 623 10.76 14.30 -18.34
C PRO A 623 11.72 14.78 -17.22
N SER A 624 11.25 15.64 -16.31
CA SER A 624 12.02 16.16 -15.17
C SER A 624 11.89 15.32 -13.90
N THR A 625 10.91 14.42 -13.82
CA THR A 625 10.73 13.57 -12.64
C THR A 625 11.91 12.59 -12.53
N ALA A 626 12.63 12.65 -11.43
CA ALA A 626 13.87 11.90 -11.24
C ALA A 626 14.09 11.51 -9.78
N VAL A 627 14.82 10.40 -9.57
CA VAL A 627 15.22 9.93 -8.24
C VAL A 627 16.73 9.75 -8.16
N ASP A 628 17.34 10.42 -7.19
CA ASP A 628 18.76 10.40 -6.85
C ASP A 628 18.98 9.87 -5.45
N LEU A 629 19.75 8.80 -5.32
CA LEU A 629 20.06 8.14 -4.04
C LEU A 629 21.57 8.06 -3.84
N MET A 630 22.04 8.45 -2.66
CA MET A 630 23.44 8.40 -2.29
C MET A 630 23.61 7.87 -0.86
N ALA A 631 24.15 6.67 -0.70
CA ALA A 631 24.70 6.18 0.55
C ALA A 631 26.21 6.47 0.57
N ALA A 632 26.62 7.46 1.36
CA ALA A 632 28.02 7.89 1.39
C ALA A 632 28.93 6.86 2.11
N GLY A 633 28.52 6.42 3.30
CA GLY A 633 29.29 5.53 4.18
C GLY A 633 28.75 4.11 4.34
N GLY A 634 27.56 3.81 3.81
CA GLY A 634 26.88 2.53 4.01
C GLY A 634 26.47 1.82 2.73
N ASN A 635 25.60 0.83 2.90
CA ASN A 635 24.99 0.07 1.82
C ASN A 635 23.71 0.75 1.32
N LEU A 636 23.30 0.39 0.12
CA LEU A 636 22.09 0.95 -0.49
C LEU A 636 21.13 -0.16 -0.91
N THR A 637 19.85 0.04 -0.62
CA THR A 637 18.75 -0.74 -1.19
C THR A 637 17.84 0.18 -1.99
N PRO A 638 17.83 0.09 -3.34
CA PRO A 638 17.08 1.00 -4.19
C PRO A 638 15.57 0.75 -4.20
N SER A 639 15.09 -0.38 -3.65
CA SER A 639 13.67 -0.69 -3.58
C SER A 639 13.41 -1.83 -2.60
N LEU A 640 12.40 -1.68 -1.74
CA LEU A 640 11.78 -2.74 -0.95
C LEU A 640 10.48 -3.26 -1.59
N ALA A 641 10.03 -2.67 -2.70
CA ALA A 641 8.67 -2.86 -3.25
C ALA A 641 8.27 -4.35 -3.43
N MET A 642 9.20 -5.17 -3.93
CA MET A 642 9.02 -6.61 -4.13
C MET A 642 8.84 -7.43 -2.83
N LEU A 643 9.11 -6.85 -1.67
CA LEU A 643 8.94 -7.47 -0.36
C LEU A 643 7.56 -7.18 0.26
N ASP A 644 6.82 -6.23 -0.30
CA ASP A 644 5.44 -5.92 0.08
C ASP A 644 4.49 -6.47 -1.00
N ARG A 645 3.69 -7.47 -0.63
CA ARG A 645 2.72 -8.11 -1.52
C ARG A 645 1.30 -7.60 -1.32
N ASN A 646 1.12 -6.59 -0.46
CA ASN A 646 -0.20 -6.03 -0.22
C ASN A 646 -0.68 -5.27 -1.47
N THR A 647 -1.97 -5.39 -1.76
CA THR A 647 -2.65 -4.67 -2.83
C THR A 647 -3.57 -3.61 -2.23
N ARG A 648 -4.14 -2.75 -3.10
CA ARG A 648 -4.97 -1.60 -2.68
C ARG A 648 -4.22 -0.58 -1.80
N ASN A 649 -2.92 -0.46 -2.02
CA ASN A 649 -2.08 0.58 -1.44
C ASN A 649 -1.32 1.31 -2.56
N ASP A 650 -0.65 2.40 -2.20
CA ASP A 650 0.10 3.23 -3.15
C ASP A 650 1.37 2.55 -3.68
N ALA A 651 1.90 1.54 -2.98
CA ALA A 651 3.16 0.89 -3.29
C ALA A 651 3.03 -0.33 -4.22
N GLN A 652 1.80 -0.77 -4.50
CA GLN A 652 1.52 -1.97 -5.29
C GLN A 652 2.06 -1.89 -6.73
N ALA A 653 2.39 -3.04 -7.31
CA ALA A 653 2.77 -3.13 -8.73
C ALA A 653 1.55 -2.91 -9.64
N THR A 654 1.66 -1.97 -10.59
CA THR A 654 0.58 -1.60 -11.51
C THR A 654 0.69 -2.19 -12.90
N ASP A 655 1.88 -2.62 -13.30
CA ASP A 655 2.19 -3.04 -14.69
C ASP A 655 2.82 -4.45 -14.71
N GLY A 656 2.48 -5.28 -13.71
CA GLY A 656 3.20 -6.50 -13.37
C GLY A 656 4.51 -6.24 -12.61
N ASN A 657 5.24 -5.21 -13.00
CA ASN A 657 6.39 -4.68 -12.25
C ASN A 657 6.01 -3.40 -11.49
N HIS A 658 6.86 -3.00 -10.54
CA HIS A 658 6.82 -1.66 -9.96
C HIS A 658 7.45 -0.68 -10.96
N VAL A 659 6.71 0.34 -11.35
CA VAL A 659 7.18 1.33 -12.33
C VAL A 659 7.77 2.52 -11.60
N TYR A 660 8.97 2.96 -12.00
CA TYR A 660 9.64 4.17 -11.51
C TYR A 660 9.66 5.25 -12.61
N PRO A 661 9.90 6.54 -12.30
CA PRO A 661 10.10 7.56 -13.32
C PRO A 661 11.33 7.23 -14.19
N SER A 662 11.47 7.94 -15.31
CA SER A 662 12.50 7.63 -16.32
C SER A 662 13.94 7.80 -15.86
N VAL A 663 14.17 8.41 -14.69
CA VAL A 663 15.51 8.62 -14.11
C VAL A 663 15.60 8.02 -12.71
N LEU A 664 16.52 7.07 -12.53
CA LEU A 664 16.99 6.55 -11.24
C LEU A 664 18.52 6.52 -11.23
N ARG A 665 19.13 7.23 -10.29
CA ARG A 665 20.58 7.18 -10.04
C ARG A 665 20.80 6.80 -8.59
N ALA A 666 21.42 5.66 -8.35
CA ALA A 666 21.64 5.11 -7.02
C ALA A 666 23.11 4.76 -6.81
N THR A 667 23.75 5.40 -5.83
CA THR A 667 25.17 5.24 -5.54
C THR A 667 25.39 4.79 -4.09
N ALA A 668 26.05 3.64 -3.91
CA ALA A 668 26.68 3.24 -2.66
C ALA A 668 28.19 3.53 -2.77
N ALA A 669 28.62 4.70 -2.28
CA ALA A 669 29.95 5.24 -2.56
C ALA A 669 31.09 4.51 -1.83
N SER A 670 30.75 3.75 -0.79
CA SER A 670 31.69 2.92 -0.03
C SER A 670 31.19 1.49 0.21
N GLY A 671 29.87 1.29 0.21
CA GLY A 671 29.24 -0.01 0.43
C GLY A 671 28.86 -0.76 -0.85
N SER A 672 27.96 -1.72 -0.66
CA SER A 672 27.36 -2.53 -1.71
C SER A 672 25.88 -2.18 -1.89
N ILE A 673 25.32 -2.57 -3.04
CA ILE A 673 23.90 -2.48 -3.31
C ILE A 673 23.26 -3.86 -3.08
N TYR A 674 22.20 -3.91 -2.27
CA TYR A 674 21.42 -5.12 -2.01
C TYR A 674 19.95 -4.88 -2.35
N TYR A 675 19.37 -5.71 -3.21
CA TYR A 675 17.94 -5.72 -3.49
C TYR A 675 17.51 -7.11 -3.95
N GLY A 676 16.21 -7.27 -4.15
CA GLY A 676 15.67 -8.53 -4.62
C GLY A 676 15.04 -9.34 -3.49
N THR A 677 14.14 -10.22 -3.89
CA THR A 677 13.68 -11.33 -3.07
C THR A 677 14.03 -12.64 -3.78
N PRO A 678 14.44 -13.70 -3.06
CA PRO A 678 14.79 -14.97 -3.67
C PRO A 678 13.68 -15.51 -4.57
N ARG A 679 14.03 -15.75 -5.85
CA ARG A 679 13.19 -16.53 -6.75
C ARG A 679 13.34 -18.00 -6.43
N THR A 680 12.24 -18.65 -6.01
CA THR A 680 12.21 -20.07 -5.67
C THR A 680 11.24 -20.81 -6.58
N ALA A 681 11.60 -22.03 -6.97
CA ALA A 681 10.69 -22.89 -7.72
C ALA A 681 9.61 -23.46 -6.78
N PRO A 682 8.34 -23.56 -7.20
CA PRO A 682 7.26 -24.15 -6.42
C PRO A 682 7.48 -25.65 -6.17
N THR A 683 8.24 -26.30 -7.04
CA THR A 683 8.72 -27.68 -6.86
C THR A 683 10.25 -27.70 -6.88
N GLN A 684 10.85 -28.19 -5.79
CA GLN A 684 12.31 -28.27 -5.66
C GLN A 684 12.91 -29.09 -6.82
N GLY A 685 14.01 -28.59 -7.41
CA GLY A 685 14.68 -29.26 -8.53
C GLY A 685 14.05 -29.00 -9.91
N THR A 686 12.94 -28.26 -9.99
CA THR A 686 12.43 -27.75 -11.27
C THR A 686 13.08 -26.40 -11.60
N ASN A 687 13.24 -26.12 -12.89
CA ASN A 687 13.70 -24.84 -13.43
C ASN A 687 12.55 -23.82 -13.53
N ASN A 688 11.65 -23.92 -12.54
CA ASN A 688 10.27 -23.48 -12.41
C ASN A 688 9.97 -22.13 -11.70
N GLU A 689 10.82 -21.10 -11.73
CA GLU A 689 10.80 -20.07 -10.66
C GLU A 689 9.48 -19.29 -10.53
N ASN A 690 9.04 -19.05 -9.29
CA ASN A 690 7.87 -18.22 -8.97
C ASN A 690 8.06 -16.77 -9.41
N PHE A 691 6.94 -16.10 -9.66
CA PHE A 691 6.94 -14.70 -10.02
C PHE A 691 7.46 -13.83 -8.87
N VAL A 692 8.28 -12.85 -9.24
CA VAL A 692 8.71 -11.74 -8.38
C VAL A 692 8.64 -10.48 -9.24
N ALA A 693 7.84 -9.51 -8.83
CA ALA A 693 7.78 -8.20 -9.48
C ALA A 693 9.13 -7.50 -9.37
N GLY A 694 9.68 -7.07 -10.52
CA GLY A 694 10.88 -6.26 -10.56
C GLY A 694 10.57 -4.76 -10.48
N VAL A 695 11.60 -3.95 -10.69
CA VAL A 695 11.47 -2.51 -10.94
C VAL A 695 11.74 -2.24 -12.42
N VAL A 696 10.86 -1.48 -13.05
CA VAL A 696 11.06 -1.01 -14.43
C VAL A 696 10.94 0.51 -14.46
N LEU A 697 11.90 1.20 -15.06
CA LEU A 697 11.80 2.64 -15.29
C LEU A 697 10.90 2.87 -16.49
N ALA A 698 9.96 3.80 -16.35
CA ALA A 698 9.14 4.29 -17.43
C ALA A 698 10.02 4.86 -18.56
N PRO A 699 9.61 4.74 -19.83
CA PRO A 699 10.19 5.55 -20.89
C PRO A 699 10.03 7.04 -20.55
N SER A 700 10.98 7.89 -20.94
CA SER A 700 10.82 9.33 -20.76
C SER A 700 9.67 9.82 -21.64
N PRO A 701 8.63 10.48 -21.10
CA PRO A 701 7.52 10.99 -21.90
C PRO A 701 8.00 11.92 -23.03
N VAL A 702 7.42 11.80 -24.22
CA VAL A 702 7.78 12.63 -25.39
C VAL A 702 6.53 13.26 -25.99
N ASP A 703 6.16 14.42 -25.48
CA ASP A 703 5.05 15.23 -26.00
C ASP A 703 5.47 16.71 -25.99
N ASP A 704 4.97 17.47 -26.96
CA ASP A 704 5.26 18.89 -27.09
C ASP A 704 4.70 19.74 -25.94
N VAL A 705 3.74 19.22 -25.17
CA VAL A 705 3.24 19.85 -23.94
C VAL A 705 4.28 19.92 -22.82
N PHE A 706 5.31 19.07 -22.83
CA PHE A 706 6.38 19.14 -21.83
C PHE A 706 7.37 20.26 -22.17
N THR A 707 7.75 21.05 -21.18
CA THR A 707 8.77 22.11 -21.35
C THR A 707 10.19 21.55 -21.29
N ALA A 708 10.40 20.49 -20.50
CA ALA A 708 11.65 19.75 -20.44
C ALA A 708 11.68 18.61 -21.47
N ARG A 709 12.88 18.19 -21.83
CA ARG A 709 13.16 16.99 -22.62
C ARG A 709 14.18 16.15 -21.87
N GLY A 710 13.99 14.84 -21.87
CA GLY A 710 14.86 13.87 -21.20
C GLY A 710 14.90 12.57 -22.00
N THR A 711 15.96 11.79 -21.82
CA THR A 711 16.15 10.49 -22.50
C THR A 711 16.04 9.31 -21.52
N GLY A 712 15.73 9.58 -20.26
CA GLY A 712 15.83 8.63 -19.16
C GLY A 712 17.28 8.28 -18.79
N GLN A 713 17.50 7.83 -17.57
CA GLN A 713 18.83 7.43 -17.09
C GLN A 713 18.71 6.44 -15.93
N LEU A 714 19.35 5.29 -16.06
CA LEU A 714 19.48 4.31 -14.98
C LEU A 714 20.96 4.14 -14.58
N GLU A 715 21.27 4.33 -13.31
CA GLU A 715 22.59 4.07 -12.75
C GLU A 715 22.50 3.37 -11.39
N LEU A 716 23.11 2.19 -11.28
CA LEU A 716 23.43 1.53 -10.02
C LEU A 716 24.94 1.46 -9.88
N LEU A 717 25.49 2.25 -8.95
CA LEU A 717 26.93 2.41 -8.75
C LEU A 717 27.30 1.98 -7.32
N ALA A 718 27.98 0.84 -7.19
CA ALA A 718 28.48 0.33 -5.92
C ALA A 718 30.00 0.35 -5.90
N ALA A 719 30.61 0.87 -4.82
CA ALA A 719 32.04 0.72 -4.60
C ALA A 719 32.41 -0.75 -4.36
N GLY A 720 31.58 -1.46 -3.59
CA GLY A 720 31.64 -2.90 -3.39
C GLY A 720 30.94 -3.67 -4.52
N SER A 721 29.93 -4.44 -4.15
CA SER A 721 29.20 -5.37 -5.01
C SER A 721 27.77 -4.92 -5.28
N ILE A 722 27.12 -5.54 -6.29
CA ILE A 722 25.68 -5.49 -6.49
C ILE A 722 25.12 -6.91 -6.33
N TYR A 723 24.25 -7.11 -5.34
CA TYR A 723 23.54 -8.35 -5.06
C TYR A 723 22.06 -8.16 -5.36
N ALA A 724 21.58 -8.79 -6.43
CA ALA A 724 20.26 -8.53 -7.01
C ALA A 724 19.24 -9.64 -6.74
N ASN A 725 19.65 -10.77 -6.14
CA ASN A 725 18.80 -11.91 -5.82
C ASN A 725 18.02 -12.49 -7.02
N GLY A 726 18.49 -12.28 -8.26
CA GLY A 726 17.74 -12.67 -9.45
C GLY A 726 16.51 -11.80 -9.72
N THR A 727 16.44 -10.57 -9.20
CA THR A 727 15.31 -9.65 -9.42
C THR A 727 15.61 -8.63 -10.51
N GLY A 728 14.61 -8.35 -11.35
CA GLY A 728 14.74 -7.41 -12.47
C GLY A 728 14.79 -5.96 -12.00
N LEU A 729 15.74 -5.19 -12.53
CA LEU A 729 15.80 -3.73 -12.41
C LEU A 729 16.33 -3.17 -13.74
N GLY A 730 15.47 -2.54 -14.54
CA GLY A 730 15.83 -2.08 -15.89
C GLY A 730 14.94 -0.97 -16.43
N VAL A 731 15.14 -0.60 -17.69
CA VAL A 731 14.38 0.44 -18.41
C VAL A 731 13.41 -0.21 -19.38
N SER A 732 12.17 0.30 -19.45
CA SER A 732 11.18 -0.18 -20.41
C SER A 732 11.47 0.34 -21.82
N GLY A 733 11.20 -0.51 -22.81
CA GLY A 733 11.23 -0.13 -24.24
C GLY A 733 9.89 0.32 -24.81
N ALA A 734 8.84 0.42 -23.99
CA ALA A 734 7.49 0.77 -24.44
C ALA A 734 7.43 2.11 -25.18
N ASP A 735 6.40 2.29 -26.00
CA ASP A 735 6.21 3.51 -26.79
C ASP A 735 5.95 4.74 -25.89
N PRO A 736 6.87 5.72 -25.82
CA PRO A 736 6.72 6.88 -24.96
C PRO A 736 5.66 7.89 -25.43
N THR A 737 5.15 7.74 -26.66
CA THR A 737 4.10 8.62 -27.21
C THR A 737 2.69 8.18 -26.79
N ALA A 738 2.57 6.95 -26.26
CA ALA A 738 1.31 6.30 -25.95
C ALA A 738 1.18 6.01 -24.45
N LEU A 739 1.62 6.94 -23.59
CA LEU A 739 1.48 6.86 -22.14
C LEU A 739 0.25 7.67 -21.69
N PRO A 740 -0.56 7.17 -20.74
CA PRO A 740 -1.62 7.96 -20.10
C PRO A 740 -1.06 9.24 -19.49
N SER A 741 -1.61 10.38 -19.90
CA SER A 741 -1.19 11.72 -19.46
C SER A 741 -2.43 12.57 -19.12
N PRO A 742 -2.28 13.74 -18.46
CA PRO A 742 -3.42 14.61 -18.23
C PRO A 742 -4.17 15.01 -19.51
N PHE A 743 -3.48 15.02 -20.66
CA PHE A 743 -4.06 15.38 -21.96
C PHE A 743 -4.75 14.19 -22.65
N ASN A 744 -4.42 12.96 -22.26
CA ASN A 744 -5.09 11.75 -22.70
C ASN A 744 -5.15 10.73 -21.54
N PRO A 745 -6.09 10.90 -20.60
CA PRO A 745 -6.20 10.00 -19.45
C PRO A 745 -6.76 8.64 -19.88
N GLY A 746 -6.30 7.59 -19.19
CA GLY A 746 -6.98 6.29 -19.21
C GLY A 746 -8.32 6.38 -18.51
N PHE A 747 -9.33 5.69 -19.05
CA PHE A 747 -10.68 5.69 -18.51
C PHE A 747 -11.33 4.30 -18.59
N VAL A 748 -12.07 3.94 -17.53
CA VAL A 748 -13.02 2.83 -17.50
C VAL A 748 -14.31 3.33 -16.87
N GLY A 749 -15.43 3.20 -17.59
CA GLY A 749 -16.78 3.50 -17.15
C GLY A 749 -17.64 2.24 -17.12
N LEU A 750 -18.61 2.18 -16.21
CA LEU A 750 -19.61 1.12 -16.17
C LEU A 750 -20.93 1.56 -16.77
N ALA A 751 -21.46 0.76 -17.69
CA ALA A 751 -22.68 1.05 -18.41
C ALA A 751 -23.78 0.01 -18.10
N ASP A 752 -24.65 -0.22 -19.07
CA ASP A 752 -25.77 -1.17 -19.06
C ASP A 752 -25.34 -2.62 -18.79
N THR A 753 -26.28 -3.47 -18.36
CA THR A 753 -25.99 -4.87 -18.03
C THR A 753 -26.06 -5.75 -19.28
N LEU A 754 -25.00 -6.53 -19.48
CA LEU A 754 -24.84 -7.57 -20.49
C LEU A 754 -24.79 -8.97 -19.85
N TRP A 755 -24.55 -9.99 -20.67
CA TRP A 755 -24.48 -11.39 -20.23
C TRP A 755 -23.39 -11.69 -19.19
N TYR A 756 -22.38 -10.83 -19.07
CA TYR A 756 -21.27 -10.98 -18.13
C TYR A 756 -21.29 -9.97 -16.97
N GLY A 757 -22.37 -9.20 -16.82
CA GLY A 757 -22.41 -8.09 -15.88
C GLY A 757 -22.54 -6.73 -16.54
N ARG A 758 -22.15 -5.69 -15.82
CA ARG A 758 -22.11 -4.32 -16.37
C ARG A 758 -21.09 -4.26 -17.51
N ARG A 759 -21.50 -3.64 -18.62
CA ARG A 759 -20.66 -3.35 -19.76
C ARG A 759 -19.58 -2.35 -19.33
N PHE A 760 -18.34 -2.62 -19.72
CA PHE A 760 -17.24 -1.68 -19.55
C PHE A 760 -17.11 -0.81 -20.80
N ILE A 761 -17.06 0.50 -20.61
CA ILE A 761 -16.69 1.48 -21.63
C ILE A 761 -15.27 1.96 -21.30
N HIS A 762 -14.32 1.85 -22.22
CA HIS A 762 -12.93 2.17 -21.92
C HIS A 762 -12.14 2.56 -23.17
N ASN A 763 -10.96 3.14 -22.97
CA ASN A 763 -9.98 3.44 -24.02
C ASN A 763 -8.69 2.61 -23.93
N VAL A 764 -8.66 1.57 -23.10
CA VAL A 764 -7.53 0.63 -23.00
C VAL A 764 -7.29 -0.09 -24.34
N SER A 765 -6.03 -0.12 -24.79
CA SER A 765 -5.62 -0.81 -26.01
C SER A 765 -5.72 -2.33 -25.87
N PRO A 766 -6.13 -3.09 -26.91
CA PRO A 766 -6.08 -4.55 -26.91
C PRO A 766 -4.68 -5.16 -26.72
N THR A 767 -3.62 -4.40 -27.03
CA THR A 767 -2.22 -4.82 -26.82
C THR A 767 -1.61 -4.27 -25.54
N GLY A 768 -2.31 -3.36 -24.85
CA GLY A 768 -1.88 -2.77 -23.59
C GLY A 768 -2.29 -3.60 -22.37
N LEU A 769 -1.92 -3.09 -21.20
CA LEU A 769 -2.30 -3.64 -19.90
C LEU A 769 -3.65 -3.06 -19.47
N ALA A 770 -4.51 -3.92 -18.92
CA ALA A 770 -5.81 -3.51 -18.41
C ALA A 770 -5.72 -3.10 -16.94
N PRO A 771 -6.37 -2.00 -16.51
CA PRO A 771 -6.52 -1.71 -15.10
C PRO A 771 -7.38 -2.78 -14.44
N SER A 772 -7.15 -3.05 -13.16
CA SER A 772 -7.88 -4.12 -12.45
C SER A 772 -9.40 -3.90 -12.45
N VAL A 773 -9.87 -2.65 -12.48
CA VAL A 773 -11.30 -2.30 -12.56
C VAL A 773 -11.97 -2.79 -13.84
N LEU A 774 -11.23 -2.95 -14.94
CA LEU A 774 -11.75 -3.48 -16.21
C LEU A 774 -11.97 -5.00 -16.15
N LEU A 775 -11.36 -5.68 -15.18
CA LEU A 775 -11.24 -7.14 -15.13
C LEU A 775 -12.04 -7.77 -13.98
N SER A 776 -12.48 -6.96 -13.02
CA SER A 776 -13.20 -7.35 -11.79
C SER A 776 -14.67 -7.75 -11.96
N GLY A 777 -15.17 -7.82 -13.20
CA GLY A 777 -16.55 -8.27 -13.47
C GLY A 777 -17.61 -7.37 -12.81
N ASN A 778 -18.43 -7.95 -11.93
CA ASN A 778 -19.61 -7.28 -11.36
C ASN A 778 -19.30 -6.34 -10.18
N ASP A 779 -18.11 -6.38 -9.60
CA ASP A 779 -17.76 -5.50 -8.48
C ASP A 779 -16.40 -4.79 -8.68
N PRO A 780 -16.33 -3.79 -9.59
CA PRO A 780 -15.09 -3.06 -9.81
C PRO A 780 -14.65 -2.19 -8.64
N SER A 781 -15.59 -1.82 -7.77
CA SER A 781 -15.32 -1.05 -6.55
C SER A 781 -14.44 -1.82 -5.55
N SER A 782 -14.48 -3.16 -5.58
CA SER A 782 -13.62 -4.04 -4.77
C SER A 782 -12.38 -4.55 -5.52
N SER A 783 -12.05 -4.02 -6.70
CA SER A 783 -10.77 -4.40 -7.34
C SER A 783 -9.55 -3.86 -6.55
N ALA A 784 -8.34 -4.28 -6.95
CA ALA A 784 -7.10 -3.71 -6.41
C ALA A 784 -6.93 -2.21 -6.74
N GLN A 785 -7.69 -1.72 -7.72
CA GLN A 785 -7.51 -0.45 -8.41
C GLN A 785 -6.05 -0.22 -8.86
N ALA A 786 -5.47 -1.24 -9.48
CA ALA A 786 -4.17 -1.12 -10.14
C ALA A 786 -4.35 -0.44 -11.50
N TYR A 787 -3.69 0.69 -11.70
CA TYR A 787 -3.80 1.52 -12.90
C TYR A 787 -2.47 1.53 -13.70
N PRO A 788 -2.39 0.80 -14.83
CA PRO A 788 -1.14 0.63 -15.55
C PRO A 788 -0.72 1.89 -16.31
N LEU A 789 0.60 2.11 -16.39
CA LEU A 789 1.21 3.09 -17.28
C LEU A 789 1.11 2.63 -18.74
N PHE A 790 1.22 1.32 -19.01
CA PHE A 790 1.18 0.78 -20.38
C PHE A 790 -0.25 0.42 -20.83
N ALA A 791 -1.21 1.33 -20.65
CA ALA A 791 -2.61 1.09 -21.00
C ALA A 791 -2.93 1.27 -22.51
N PHE A 792 -2.20 2.14 -23.21
CA PHE A 792 -2.42 2.42 -24.64
C PHE A 792 -1.41 1.75 -25.56
N THR A 793 -0.39 1.10 -25.00
CA THR A 793 0.66 0.41 -25.75
C THR A 793 1.11 -0.84 -25.01
N ALA A 794 1.69 -1.80 -25.72
CA ALA A 794 2.24 -2.99 -25.09
C ALA A 794 3.47 -2.63 -24.23
N PRO A 795 3.72 -3.32 -23.11
CA PRO A 795 4.97 -3.21 -22.35
C PRO A 795 6.10 -3.94 -23.08
N SER A 796 6.41 -3.50 -24.31
CA SER A 796 7.36 -4.13 -25.22
C SER A 796 8.10 -3.06 -26.02
N ALA A 797 9.32 -3.37 -26.45
CA ALA A 797 10.15 -2.51 -27.28
C ALA A 797 9.36 -1.96 -28.49
N SER A 798 9.23 -0.64 -28.54
CA SER A 798 8.60 0.12 -29.63
C SER A 798 9.55 0.45 -30.77
N GLY A 799 10.86 0.43 -30.50
CA GLY A 799 11.89 0.92 -31.41
C GLY A 799 12.02 2.44 -31.42
N HIS A 800 11.40 3.16 -30.48
CA HIS A 800 11.61 4.60 -30.30
C HIS A 800 13.08 4.89 -29.96
N VAL A 801 13.69 5.83 -30.67
CA VAL A 801 15.11 6.21 -30.49
C VAL A 801 15.20 7.53 -29.73
N TYR A 802 15.81 7.48 -28.55
CA TYR A 802 16.18 8.67 -27.79
C TYR A 802 17.57 9.15 -28.21
N VAL A 803 17.63 10.22 -29.00
CA VAL A 803 18.92 10.80 -29.42
C VAL A 803 19.73 11.21 -28.19
N GLY A 804 20.94 10.64 -28.05
CA GLY A 804 21.83 10.92 -26.93
C GLY A 804 21.50 10.16 -25.63
N GLN A 805 20.65 9.13 -25.67
CA GLN A 805 20.45 8.25 -24.53
C GLN A 805 21.76 7.58 -24.12
N VAL A 806 22.08 7.67 -22.84
CA VAL A 806 23.24 6.99 -22.28
C VAL A 806 22.89 5.55 -21.90
N PRO A 807 23.84 4.60 -21.98
CA PRO A 807 23.59 3.23 -21.54
C PRO A 807 23.19 3.17 -20.06
N SER A 808 22.27 2.27 -19.71
CA SER A 808 21.95 1.96 -18.31
C SER A 808 23.17 1.35 -17.62
N ARG A 809 23.62 1.92 -16.48
CA ARG A 809 24.87 1.56 -15.82
C ARG A 809 24.63 0.67 -14.60
N TYR A 810 25.36 -0.44 -14.55
CA TYR A 810 25.39 -1.37 -13.41
C TYR A 810 26.85 -1.63 -13.05
N TYR A 811 27.40 -0.86 -12.13
CA TYR A 811 28.82 -0.89 -11.80
C TYR A 811 29.04 -1.37 -10.36
N ALA A 812 29.74 -2.49 -10.22
CA ALA A 812 30.37 -2.93 -8.98
C ALA A 812 31.88 -2.67 -9.12
N LEU A 813 32.40 -1.60 -8.52
CA LEU A 813 33.75 -1.10 -8.84
C LEU A 813 34.85 -2.09 -8.42
N THR A 814 34.79 -2.58 -7.19
CA THR A 814 35.79 -3.52 -6.64
C THR A 814 35.23 -4.91 -6.37
N GLY A 815 33.90 -5.02 -6.35
CA GLY A 815 33.19 -6.25 -6.01
C GLY A 815 32.64 -7.02 -7.20
N ASP A 816 31.64 -7.83 -6.89
CA ASP A 816 30.97 -8.74 -7.81
C ASP A 816 29.57 -8.20 -8.18
N LEU A 817 29.05 -8.71 -9.29
CA LEU A 817 27.66 -8.55 -9.72
C LEU A 817 26.99 -9.92 -9.72
N VAL A 818 26.05 -10.14 -8.81
CA VAL A 818 25.41 -11.46 -8.61
C VAL A 818 23.92 -11.36 -8.86
N GLY A 819 23.41 -12.22 -9.75
CA GLY A 819 21.97 -12.35 -10.00
C GLY A 819 21.33 -11.18 -10.73
N LEU A 820 22.11 -10.30 -11.38
CA LEU A 820 21.56 -9.15 -12.11
C LEU A 820 20.64 -9.60 -13.26
N ARG A 821 19.51 -8.93 -13.42
CA ARG A 821 18.61 -9.11 -14.57
C ARG A 821 18.19 -7.76 -15.14
N THR A 822 18.49 -7.54 -16.41
CA THR A 822 17.96 -6.40 -17.19
C THR A 822 16.83 -6.88 -18.10
N GLY A 823 15.73 -6.15 -18.20
CA GLY A 823 14.63 -6.49 -19.13
C GLY A 823 14.08 -7.92 -19.03
N SER A 824 13.16 -8.26 -19.92
CA SER A 824 12.61 -9.62 -20.04
C SER A 824 11.97 -9.89 -21.40
N ILE A 825 12.02 -11.15 -21.82
CA ILE A 825 11.17 -11.71 -22.87
C ILE A 825 9.99 -12.36 -22.16
N VAL A 826 8.78 -11.84 -22.35
CA VAL A 826 7.56 -12.34 -21.73
C VAL A 826 6.70 -12.99 -22.81
N THR A 827 6.40 -14.28 -22.68
CA THR A 827 5.48 -14.98 -23.56
C THR A 827 4.19 -15.26 -22.81
N THR A 828 3.10 -14.69 -23.30
CA THR A 828 1.75 -14.86 -22.74
C THR A 828 0.93 -15.78 -23.63
N THR A 829 0.07 -16.58 -23.02
CA THR A 829 -0.79 -17.52 -23.73
C THR A 829 -2.20 -17.50 -23.18
N ASN A 830 -3.19 -17.48 -24.07
CA ASN A 830 -4.60 -17.58 -23.69
C ASN A 830 -5.37 -18.47 -24.66
N ASN A 831 -6.43 -19.10 -24.16
CA ASN A 831 -7.30 -19.94 -24.97
C ASN A 831 -8.54 -19.14 -25.38
N VAL A 832 -8.81 -19.10 -26.68
CA VAL A 832 -9.97 -18.44 -27.28
C VAL A 832 -10.89 -19.50 -27.87
N LEU A 833 -12.16 -19.49 -27.47
CA LEU A 833 -13.19 -20.31 -28.11
C LEU A 833 -13.63 -19.63 -29.40
N SER A 834 -13.44 -20.30 -30.53
CA SER A 834 -13.86 -19.83 -31.85
C SER A 834 -14.58 -20.97 -32.58
N ASN A 835 -15.85 -20.76 -32.94
CA ASN A 835 -16.68 -21.73 -33.66
C ASN A 835 -16.69 -23.16 -33.07
N GLY A 836 -16.71 -23.27 -31.74
CA GLY A 836 -16.73 -24.57 -31.04
C GLY A 836 -15.37 -25.27 -30.93
N ALA A 837 -14.29 -24.66 -31.41
CA ALA A 837 -12.91 -25.11 -31.23
C ALA A 837 -12.13 -24.18 -30.28
N VAL A 838 -11.20 -24.74 -29.52
CA VAL A 838 -10.26 -23.96 -28.68
C VAL A 838 -9.02 -23.67 -29.51
N ARG A 839 -8.72 -22.39 -29.73
CA ARG A 839 -7.46 -21.91 -30.29
C ARG A 839 -6.61 -21.32 -29.17
N THR A 840 -5.33 -21.67 -29.11
CA THR A 840 -4.38 -21.04 -28.19
C THR A 840 -3.67 -19.91 -28.92
N ASP A 841 -3.79 -18.70 -28.38
CA ASP A 841 -3.12 -17.50 -28.85
C ASP A 841 -1.86 -17.31 -28.01
N THR A 842 -0.78 -16.89 -28.66
CA THR A 842 0.52 -16.68 -28.02
C THR A 842 1.08 -15.34 -28.46
N THR A 843 1.39 -14.48 -27.49
CA THR A 843 1.97 -13.16 -27.71
C THR A 843 3.32 -13.11 -26.99
N THR A 844 4.31 -12.46 -27.59
CA THR A 844 5.62 -12.26 -26.96
C THR A 844 5.94 -10.77 -26.89
N TRP A 845 6.32 -10.32 -25.70
CA TRP A 845 6.78 -8.98 -25.40
C TRP A 845 8.28 -8.98 -25.14
N TYR A 846 8.95 -7.94 -25.61
CA TYR A 846 10.37 -7.70 -25.41
C TYR A 846 10.53 -6.46 -24.53
N ASP A 847 10.39 -6.64 -23.22
CA ASP A 847 10.51 -5.54 -22.25
C ASP A 847 11.98 -5.22 -22.03
N GLY A 848 12.45 -4.15 -22.64
CA GLY A 848 13.80 -3.62 -22.46
C GLY A 848 14.01 -2.42 -23.36
N GLY A 849 14.76 -1.43 -22.88
CA GLY A 849 15.03 -0.19 -23.61
C GLY A 849 16.49 0.26 -23.51
N GLY A 850 17.13 0.44 -24.66
CA GLY A 850 18.44 1.05 -24.81
C GLY A 850 19.63 0.12 -24.49
N ALA A 851 20.82 0.68 -24.67
CA ALA A 851 22.08 0.02 -24.34
C ALA A 851 22.30 -0.12 -22.82
N VAL A 852 23.16 -1.06 -22.42
CA VAL A 852 23.56 -1.27 -21.02
C VAL A 852 25.09 -1.32 -20.87
N ALA A 853 25.59 -0.87 -19.73
CA ALA A 853 26.96 -1.01 -19.31
C ALA A 853 27.01 -1.74 -17.96
N ILE A 854 27.31 -3.04 -18.01
CA ILE A 854 27.42 -3.93 -16.85
C ILE A 854 28.90 -4.15 -16.57
N ARG A 855 29.40 -3.69 -15.42
CA ARG A 855 30.82 -3.78 -15.07
C ARG A 855 31.02 -4.25 -13.64
N ALA A 856 31.83 -5.29 -13.46
CA ALA A 856 32.26 -5.78 -12.16
C ALA A 856 33.78 -5.74 -12.04
N GLY A 857 34.30 -5.27 -10.91
CA GLY A 857 35.72 -5.28 -10.59
C GLY A 857 36.27 -6.71 -10.47
N ARG A 858 35.41 -7.66 -10.12
CA ARG A 858 35.74 -9.08 -10.00
C ARG A 858 34.88 -9.94 -10.91
N ASP A 859 33.75 -10.47 -10.44
CA ASP A 859 32.97 -11.43 -11.20
C ASP A 859 31.55 -10.96 -11.53
N ILE A 860 31.01 -11.43 -12.65
CA ILE A 860 29.58 -11.41 -12.95
C ILE A 860 29.07 -12.86 -12.86
N VAL A 861 28.11 -13.12 -11.97
CA VAL A 861 27.66 -14.47 -11.61
C VAL A 861 26.15 -14.60 -11.77
N ASN A 862 25.71 -15.62 -12.52
CA ASN A 862 24.31 -15.99 -12.72
C ASN A 862 23.41 -14.79 -13.10
N SER A 863 23.90 -13.92 -13.99
CA SER A 863 23.07 -12.84 -14.53
C SER A 863 22.06 -13.44 -15.51
N GLY A 864 20.79 -13.03 -15.41
CA GLY A 864 19.70 -13.54 -16.24
C GLY A 864 19.05 -14.83 -15.80
N THR A 865 18.19 -15.35 -16.67
CA THR A 865 17.53 -16.65 -16.47
C THR A 865 18.44 -17.76 -17.03
N PRO A 866 18.72 -18.83 -16.25
CA PRO A 866 19.54 -19.94 -16.72
C PRO A 866 18.98 -20.59 -18.00
N LEU A 867 19.87 -21.17 -18.81
CA LEU A 867 19.52 -21.89 -20.03
C LEU A 867 18.50 -22.99 -19.74
N GLY A 868 17.43 -23.02 -20.54
CA GLY A 868 16.32 -23.97 -20.39
C GLY A 868 15.36 -23.66 -19.23
N ALA A 869 15.69 -22.73 -18.33
CA ALA A 869 14.80 -22.26 -17.28
C ALA A 869 13.83 -21.19 -17.78
N LEU A 870 12.76 -20.99 -17.02
CA LEU A 870 11.80 -19.90 -17.21
C LEU A 870 11.26 -19.48 -15.84
N ASP A 871 10.74 -18.26 -15.78
CA ASP A 871 9.92 -17.81 -14.65
C ASP A 871 8.46 -18.01 -15.02
N ASN A 872 7.65 -18.58 -14.13
CA ASN A 872 6.20 -18.46 -14.28
C ASN A 872 5.79 -17.03 -13.89
N VAL A 873 5.09 -16.35 -14.79
CA VAL A 873 4.52 -15.02 -14.51
C VAL A 873 2.99 -15.06 -14.48
N GLY A 874 2.40 -16.26 -14.51
CA GLY A 874 0.95 -16.45 -14.36
C GLY A 874 0.45 -16.11 -12.96
N MET A 875 -0.84 -15.81 -12.85
CA MET A 875 -1.45 -15.34 -11.60
C MET A 875 -1.40 -16.34 -10.45
N VAL A 876 -1.48 -17.64 -10.75
CA VAL A 876 -1.33 -18.72 -9.75
C VAL A 876 0.02 -18.63 -9.00
N TYR A 877 1.01 -17.96 -9.58
CA TYR A 877 2.34 -17.76 -9.02
C TYR A 877 2.57 -16.37 -8.41
N GLY A 878 1.50 -15.57 -8.22
CA GLY A 878 1.53 -14.31 -7.47
C GLY A 878 1.57 -13.03 -8.31
N ASN A 879 1.28 -13.10 -9.62
CA ASN A 879 1.12 -11.91 -10.47
C ASN A 879 -0.31 -11.33 -10.41
N ASN A 880 -0.46 -10.05 -10.69
CA ASN A 880 -1.73 -9.31 -10.62
C ASN A 880 -2.60 -9.51 -11.87
N ASP A 881 -3.92 -9.36 -11.71
CA ASP A 881 -4.88 -9.30 -12.81
C ASP A 881 -4.48 -8.22 -13.83
N GLY A 882 -4.49 -8.58 -15.12
CA GLY A 882 -4.19 -7.65 -16.21
C GLY A 882 -2.71 -7.39 -16.46
N ALA A 883 -1.81 -7.86 -15.59
CA ALA A 883 -0.36 -7.69 -15.73
C ALA A 883 0.24 -8.43 -16.95
N LEU A 884 -0.46 -9.42 -17.48
CA LEU A 884 -0.08 -10.15 -18.71
C LEU A 884 -0.97 -9.77 -19.91
N GLY A 885 -1.69 -8.65 -19.81
CA GLY A 885 -2.63 -8.21 -20.82
C GLY A 885 -4.01 -8.84 -20.66
N TRP A 886 -4.86 -8.61 -21.66
CA TRP A 886 -6.27 -8.97 -21.61
C TRP A 886 -6.80 -9.27 -23.02
N PHE A 887 -7.97 -9.90 -23.09
CA PHE A 887 -8.66 -10.20 -24.34
C PHE A 887 -10.18 -10.14 -24.16
N GLY A 888 -10.91 -10.07 -25.27
CA GLY A 888 -12.36 -10.16 -25.28
C GLY A 888 -12.83 -11.61 -25.32
N GLN A 889 -13.33 -12.15 -24.22
CA GLN A 889 -13.94 -13.48 -24.17
C GLN A 889 -15.32 -13.45 -24.85
N LEU A 890 -15.49 -14.27 -25.88
CA LEU A 890 -16.78 -14.44 -26.56
C LEU A 890 -17.77 -15.25 -25.71
N LYS A 891 -19.07 -14.95 -25.85
CA LYS A 891 -20.14 -15.73 -25.21
C LYS A 891 -20.28 -17.08 -25.89
N GLY A 892 -20.35 -18.15 -25.11
CA GLY A 892 -20.63 -19.49 -25.62
C GLY A 892 -21.98 -19.54 -26.36
N GLY A 893 -21.97 -20.04 -27.60
CA GLY A 893 -23.19 -20.19 -28.42
C GLY A 893 -23.69 -18.90 -29.10
N ASP A 894 -23.08 -17.74 -28.84
CA ASP A 894 -23.45 -16.47 -29.46
C ASP A 894 -22.22 -15.55 -29.61
N PRO A 895 -21.47 -15.69 -30.72
CA PRO A 895 -20.28 -14.86 -30.97
C PRO A 895 -20.63 -13.40 -31.34
N THR A 896 -21.91 -13.06 -31.49
CA THR A 896 -22.36 -11.70 -31.82
C THR A 896 -22.56 -10.83 -30.58
N ALA A 897 -22.70 -11.46 -29.41
CA ALA A 897 -22.74 -10.75 -28.14
C ALA A 897 -21.44 -9.99 -27.87
N ALA A 898 -21.54 -8.83 -27.23
CA ALA A 898 -20.37 -8.06 -26.83
C ALA A 898 -19.40 -8.93 -26.01
N PRO A 899 -18.10 -8.89 -26.31
CA PRO A 899 -17.11 -9.72 -25.63
C PRO A 899 -16.85 -9.21 -24.20
N LYS A 900 -16.66 -10.14 -23.26
CA LYS A 900 -16.30 -9.84 -21.87
C LYS A 900 -14.79 -9.57 -21.78
N PRO A 901 -14.35 -8.39 -21.28
CA PRO A 901 -12.94 -8.17 -20.94
C PRO A 901 -12.45 -9.21 -19.92
N THR A 902 -11.40 -9.92 -20.27
CA THR A 902 -10.85 -11.02 -19.47
C THR A 902 -9.33 -10.97 -19.48
N PHE A 903 -8.70 -11.15 -18.32
CA PHE A 903 -7.25 -11.13 -18.20
C PHE A 903 -6.59 -12.36 -18.84
N ILE A 904 -5.33 -12.23 -19.22
CA ILE A 904 -4.50 -13.38 -19.61
C ILE A 904 -3.85 -13.97 -18.35
N GLY A 905 -4.25 -15.19 -17.98
CA GLY A 905 -3.83 -15.80 -16.71
C GLY A 905 -2.52 -16.58 -16.73
N ALA A 906 -1.97 -16.86 -17.92
CA ALA A 906 -0.79 -17.69 -18.10
C ALA A 906 0.29 -16.99 -18.93
N GLY A 907 1.52 -17.07 -18.44
CA GLY A 907 2.69 -16.58 -19.15
C GLY A 907 3.98 -17.06 -18.51
N THR A 908 5.04 -16.97 -19.28
CA THR A 908 6.41 -17.29 -18.87
C THR A 908 7.34 -16.14 -19.22
N ALA A 909 8.42 -15.97 -18.46
CA ALA A 909 9.43 -14.97 -18.77
C ALA A 909 10.86 -15.51 -18.71
N ARG A 910 11.76 -14.82 -19.42
CA ARG A 910 13.20 -15.00 -19.34
C ARG A 910 13.86 -13.63 -19.25
N GLY A 911 14.74 -13.43 -18.27
CA GLY A 911 15.40 -12.16 -18.02
C GLY A 911 16.80 -12.05 -18.61
N ASN A 912 17.31 -10.82 -18.55
CA ASN A 912 18.55 -10.34 -19.16
C ASN A 912 18.44 -10.12 -20.67
N LEU A 913 17.37 -9.43 -21.06
CA LEU A 913 17.17 -8.88 -22.38
C LEU A 913 17.73 -7.45 -22.43
N ILE A 914 18.52 -7.19 -23.47
CA ILE A 914 19.01 -5.87 -23.87
C ILE A 914 18.38 -5.56 -25.23
N VAL A 915 17.80 -4.38 -25.41
CA VAL A 915 17.19 -3.99 -26.68
C VAL A 915 17.80 -2.68 -27.16
N HIS A 916 18.66 -2.78 -28.17
CA HIS A 916 19.18 -1.62 -28.88
C HIS A 916 18.10 -1.02 -29.77
N THR A 917 18.02 0.30 -29.77
CA THR A 917 17.09 1.07 -30.60
C THR A 917 17.83 1.76 -31.75
N SER A 918 19.16 1.96 -31.64
CA SER A 918 20.01 2.57 -32.66
C SER A 918 21.20 1.69 -33.03
N ALA A 919 21.64 1.72 -34.29
CA ALA A 919 22.86 1.01 -34.73
C ALA A 919 24.15 1.50 -34.05
N ASP A 920 24.10 2.70 -33.46
CA ASP A 920 25.21 3.27 -32.67
C ASP A 920 25.21 2.77 -31.21
N ASP A 921 24.20 1.99 -30.81
CA ASP A 921 24.12 1.45 -29.46
C ASP A 921 25.22 0.39 -29.24
N VAL A 922 25.95 0.58 -28.13
CA VAL A 922 26.96 -0.36 -27.68
C VAL A 922 26.66 -0.75 -26.25
N SER A 923 26.37 -2.03 -26.04
CA SER A 923 26.27 -2.62 -24.71
C SER A 923 27.58 -3.27 -24.32
N VAL A 924 28.02 -3.04 -23.08
CA VAL A 924 29.28 -3.58 -22.55
C VAL A 924 28.97 -4.44 -21.34
N VAL A 925 29.49 -5.68 -21.34
CA VAL A 925 29.49 -6.59 -20.19
C VAL A 925 30.94 -6.93 -19.88
N GLN A 926 31.44 -6.42 -18.75
CA GLN A 926 32.85 -6.53 -18.39
C GLN A 926 33.03 -7.02 -16.96
N ALA A 927 33.83 -8.06 -16.78
CA ALA A 927 34.29 -8.53 -15.48
C ALA A 927 35.82 -8.42 -15.37
N GLY A 928 36.33 -7.89 -14.25
CA GLY A 928 37.78 -7.86 -13.99
C GLY A 928 38.40 -9.25 -13.84
N ARG A 929 37.59 -10.27 -13.54
CA ARG A 929 37.98 -11.67 -13.43
C ARG A 929 37.08 -12.57 -14.26
N ASP A 930 35.94 -13.04 -13.76
CA ASP A 930 35.12 -14.03 -14.48
C ASP A 930 33.70 -13.55 -14.82
N ILE A 931 33.17 -14.01 -15.95
CA ILE A 931 31.72 -14.05 -16.23
C ILE A 931 31.29 -15.52 -16.15
N ARG A 932 30.43 -15.88 -15.20
CA ARG A 932 30.04 -17.27 -14.92
C ARG A 932 28.53 -17.46 -15.01
N PHE A 933 28.11 -18.51 -15.71
CA PHE A 933 26.72 -19.00 -15.77
C PHE A 933 25.68 -17.91 -16.12
N SER A 934 26.09 -16.88 -16.85
CA SER A 934 25.25 -15.72 -17.15
C SER A 934 24.65 -15.84 -18.55
N THR A 935 23.36 -15.56 -18.67
CA THR A 935 22.63 -15.53 -19.95
C THR A 935 22.43 -14.09 -20.39
N PHE A 936 22.65 -13.79 -21.68
CA PHE A 936 22.37 -12.48 -22.26
C PHE A 936 21.62 -12.65 -23.58
N TYR A 937 20.42 -12.08 -23.63
CA TYR A 937 19.64 -11.90 -24.85
C TYR A 937 19.82 -10.47 -25.36
N ILE A 938 20.08 -10.33 -26.66
CA ILE A 938 20.17 -9.00 -27.27
C ILE A 938 19.29 -8.92 -28.52
N ALA A 939 18.61 -7.79 -28.68
CA ALA A 939 17.80 -7.46 -29.83
C ALA A 939 18.11 -6.06 -30.36
N GLY A 940 17.72 -5.81 -31.62
CA GLY A 940 17.92 -4.54 -32.31
C GLY A 940 19.28 -4.43 -33.02
N PRO A 941 19.52 -3.30 -33.71
CA PRO A 941 20.78 -3.04 -34.41
C PRO A 941 21.83 -2.53 -33.40
N GLY A 942 23.07 -3.01 -33.41
CA GLY A 942 24.13 -2.52 -32.52
C GLY A 942 25.18 -3.58 -32.15
N LEU A 943 25.93 -3.36 -31.07
CA LEU A 943 27.01 -4.25 -30.62
C LEU A 943 26.92 -4.60 -29.13
N LEU A 944 26.97 -5.90 -28.81
CA LEU A 944 27.25 -6.40 -27.47
C LEU A 944 28.73 -6.81 -27.37
N ASP A 945 29.50 -6.10 -26.54
CA ASP A 945 30.89 -6.44 -26.21
C ASP A 945 30.94 -7.12 -24.84
N ILE A 946 31.43 -8.37 -24.82
CA ILE A 946 31.58 -9.18 -23.61
C ILE A 946 33.05 -9.47 -23.35
N SER A 947 33.54 -9.06 -22.18
CA SER A 947 34.93 -9.28 -21.78
C SER A 947 35.08 -9.73 -20.33
N ALA A 948 36.02 -10.64 -20.11
CA ALA A 948 36.43 -11.08 -18.77
C ALA A 948 37.95 -11.06 -18.66
N GLY A 949 38.50 -10.60 -17.55
CA GLY A 949 39.95 -10.60 -17.29
C GLY A 949 40.56 -12.01 -17.23
N ARG A 950 39.73 -13.03 -16.95
CA ARG A 950 40.09 -14.45 -16.95
C ARG A 950 39.09 -15.27 -17.75
N ASP A 951 37.98 -15.73 -17.16
CA ASP A 951 37.09 -16.71 -17.81
C ASP A 951 35.73 -16.14 -18.20
N VAL A 952 35.27 -16.44 -19.40
CA VAL A 952 33.83 -16.42 -19.74
C VAL A 952 33.34 -17.88 -19.74
N TYR A 953 32.72 -18.31 -18.65
CA TYR A 953 32.32 -19.70 -18.41
C TYR A 953 30.79 -19.86 -18.34
N MET A 954 30.17 -20.29 -19.45
CA MET A 954 28.72 -20.48 -19.52
C MET A 954 28.25 -21.89 -19.14
N ALA A 955 29.09 -22.91 -19.35
CA ALA A 955 28.74 -24.32 -19.17
C ALA A 955 27.41 -24.70 -19.86
N ASP A 956 26.61 -25.55 -19.23
CA ASP A 956 25.23 -25.93 -19.59
C ASP A 956 24.17 -24.99 -18.98
N LYS A 957 24.58 -23.85 -18.42
CA LYS A 957 23.70 -22.93 -17.65
C LYS A 957 23.50 -21.56 -18.29
N GLY A 958 24.42 -21.07 -19.11
CA GLY A 958 24.35 -19.75 -19.74
C GLY A 958 24.21 -19.80 -21.25
N GLU A 959 23.60 -18.77 -21.85
CA GLU A 959 23.46 -18.61 -23.29
C GLU A 959 23.75 -17.15 -23.72
N LEU A 960 24.40 -16.97 -24.87
CA LEU A 960 24.52 -15.68 -25.55
C LEU A 960 23.73 -15.75 -26.85
N ARG A 961 22.70 -14.91 -26.99
CA ARG A 961 21.81 -15.01 -28.16
C ARG A 961 21.36 -13.64 -28.66
N SER A 962 21.63 -13.39 -29.94
CA SER A 962 21.03 -12.30 -30.70
C SER A 962 19.69 -12.75 -31.27
N LEU A 963 18.66 -11.93 -31.08
CA LEU A 963 17.28 -12.20 -31.50
C LEU A 963 16.92 -11.55 -32.83
N GLY A 964 17.76 -10.65 -33.35
CA GLY A 964 17.43 -9.81 -34.51
C GLY A 964 16.62 -8.57 -34.12
N PRO A 965 15.98 -7.90 -35.09
CA PRO A 965 15.07 -6.80 -34.81
C PRO A 965 13.80 -7.34 -34.13
N VAL A 966 13.49 -6.78 -32.95
CA VAL A 966 12.24 -7.07 -32.21
C VAL A 966 11.23 -5.93 -32.29
N ALA A 967 11.66 -4.80 -32.85
CA ALA A 967 10.85 -3.65 -33.19
C ALA A 967 11.19 -3.23 -34.64
N ASN A 968 10.19 -2.80 -35.41
CA ASN A 968 10.34 -2.23 -36.76
C ASN A 968 11.06 -3.12 -37.81
N GLY A 969 11.07 -4.46 -37.65
CA GLY A 969 11.64 -5.42 -38.60
C GLY A 969 10.71 -6.58 -38.94
N GLY A 970 10.94 -7.24 -40.08
CA GLY A 970 10.18 -8.44 -40.48
C GLY A 970 10.53 -9.65 -39.62
N ALA A 971 9.54 -10.46 -39.23
CA ALA A 971 9.77 -11.67 -38.45
C ALA A 971 10.79 -12.60 -39.14
N GLY A 972 11.90 -12.91 -38.45
CA GLY A 972 12.96 -13.78 -38.97
C GLY A 972 14.05 -13.08 -39.79
N ASP A 973 13.99 -11.76 -39.96
CA ASP A 973 15.11 -11.00 -40.53
C ASP A 973 16.30 -10.99 -39.56
N ARG A 974 17.40 -11.63 -39.95
CA ARG A 974 18.65 -11.68 -39.16
C ARG A 974 19.71 -10.71 -39.68
N SER A 975 19.42 -9.96 -40.75
CA SER A 975 20.40 -9.08 -41.41
C SER A 975 20.69 -7.79 -40.63
N SER A 976 19.92 -7.51 -39.57
CA SER A 976 19.96 -6.29 -38.76
C SER A 976 20.08 -6.57 -37.24
N GLY A 977 20.44 -7.79 -36.83
CA GLY A 977 20.61 -8.14 -35.42
C GLY A 977 21.94 -7.65 -34.84
N ALA A 978 21.96 -7.36 -33.53
CA ALA A 978 23.16 -6.92 -32.85
C ALA A 978 24.28 -7.96 -32.96
N ALA A 979 25.48 -7.48 -33.27
CA ALA A 979 26.70 -8.28 -33.26
C ALA A 979 27.10 -8.62 -31.82
N ILE A 980 27.74 -9.78 -31.62
CA ILE A 980 28.29 -10.18 -30.33
C ILE A 980 29.80 -10.37 -30.50
N ASP A 981 30.57 -9.56 -29.78
CA ASP A 981 32.02 -9.72 -29.63
C ASP A 981 32.31 -10.31 -28.24
N ARG A 982 33.22 -11.29 -28.18
CA ARG A 982 33.56 -12.01 -26.96
C ARG A 982 35.07 -12.14 -26.82
N LYS A 983 35.59 -11.70 -25.68
CA LYS A 983 37.02 -11.78 -25.33
C LYS A 983 37.20 -12.32 -23.92
N SER A 984 38.24 -13.11 -23.72
CA SER A 984 38.70 -13.56 -22.41
C SER A 984 40.21 -13.37 -22.32
N GLY A 985 40.71 -13.00 -21.14
CA GLY A 985 42.15 -12.92 -20.88
C GLY A 985 42.83 -14.28 -21.10
N SER A 986 44.08 -14.24 -21.58
CA SER A 986 44.92 -15.43 -21.77
C SER A 986 45.40 -16.03 -20.45
#